data_AF-A0A7C1V0S9-F1
#
_entry.id   AF-A0A7C1V0S9-F1
#
_cell.length_a   1.000
_cell.length_b   1.000
_cell.length_c   1.000
_cell.angle_alpha   90.00
_cell.angle_beta   90.00
_cell.angle_gamma   90.00
#
_symmetry.space_group_name_H-M   'P 1'
#
loop_
_entity.id
_entity.type
_entity.pdbx_description
1 polymer ?
#
loop_
_entity_poly.entity_id
_entity_poly.type
_entity_poly.pdbx_seq_one_letter_code
_entity_poly.pdbx_strand_id
1 'polypeptide(L)'
;MVNFNRKPKDGTKRQFIIEEKDSPEDYPHIWGVNPSYIHVNNNIVIARIIGLGVLIIFYISSLFLLTSQLIISLISGTIILILFILVFHEQLFFFGSIGFFSFRRINVVDPFKNIIFGINKQSPSTILISNKKDLVHTALKLFRIEVIPENVHASITLFVKALSGYKNMVRFTYQVIQTPIYSQMYKGESLQTSIYFCVFYTVNGIPTHNRFEMLRKKLDFLGNALRNNFIGNFHHFKIALLSGSALVNGLRTYFFKTDSPLHEERSSKKINLSFMIKLIFCCGIVIFSGILLGFLKIPFLFIFLINLVLIIILMFLWWRESLYMISRNSALRNYAIVNPFNNILFFRHRGISDTLFAHINNNLLLGIKMFNLNFAFPPPYCNNDKFIQDIMSQKVSFGYTSINSPIPFSIFYDEGLDFLTRKTINDLLNSPWRVQTTIDEINWLAIRAGVWRTMLNISAIEFKRIDSLDKNTILNLEEQLSSKAEILQSAFNSTFFNYGLVQLRREKLVTGVMCEILKNNEFTLTGTHLSYLLFQGKSLIHLIEIVDELKKGVTTRIASEFNTPLNLQNNIIMGNTVNTEVLEEEMPFGFTLEQVQNVLISNGTAPHRELFMMKLISELAIEGIPGLVFDYRGTWSKLLTYFKGSKFEDRFLYFKLGKAFILDPLKSDIPYDKDNADFLEYMFDVYA
;
A
#
# COMPACT_ATOMS: atom_id res chain seq x y z
N MET A 1 -12.43 -25.70 47.21
CA MET A 1 -13.13 -25.02 48.32
C MET A 1 -12.20 -24.01 48.96
N VAL A 2 -12.26 -22.75 48.57
CA VAL A 2 -12.28 -21.56 49.44
C VAL A 2 -13.00 -20.49 48.60
N ASN A 3 -14.09 -19.98 49.15
CA ASN A 3 -15.05 -19.10 48.51
C ASN A 3 -15.02 -17.78 49.27
N PHE A 4 -14.78 -16.65 48.62
CA PHE A 4 -15.11 -15.34 49.18
C PHE A 4 -15.57 -14.38 48.07
N ASN A 5 -16.88 -14.38 47.90
CA ASN A 5 -17.67 -13.29 47.33
C ASN A 5 -17.47 -12.01 48.15
N ARG A 6 -17.25 -10.88 47.47
CA ARG A 6 -17.79 -9.55 47.84
C ARG A 6 -17.67 -8.57 46.66
N LYS A 7 -18.81 -8.12 46.16
CA LYS A 7 -19.07 -6.84 45.47
C LYS A 7 -20.29 -6.21 46.16
N PRO A 8 -20.61 -4.91 45.98
CA PRO A 8 -19.80 -3.73 45.65
C PRO A 8 -20.09 -2.55 46.62
N LYS A 9 -19.42 -1.40 46.46
CA LYS A 9 -19.97 -0.09 46.88
C LYS A 9 -19.66 0.96 45.82
N ASP A 10 -20.73 1.60 45.38
CA ASP A 10 -20.78 2.73 44.45
C ASP A 10 -20.06 3.97 45.01
N GLY A 11 -19.41 4.68 44.08
CA GLY A 11 -18.82 5.99 44.28
C GLY A 11 -18.75 6.71 42.94
N THR A 12 -19.81 7.45 42.64
CA THR A 12 -20.07 8.25 41.44
C THR A 12 -18.88 9.12 40.99
N LYS A 13 -18.41 8.92 39.75
CA LYS A 13 -17.69 9.95 38.99
C LYS A 13 -18.53 10.33 37.76
N ARG A 14 -18.75 11.64 37.64
CA ARG A 14 -19.49 12.33 36.57
C ARG A 14 -19.15 11.76 35.19
N GLN A 15 -20.18 11.29 34.48
CA GLN A 15 -20.14 11.03 33.06
C GLN A 15 -20.00 12.38 32.33
N PHE A 16 -18.86 12.58 31.67
CA PHE A 16 -18.86 13.29 30.40
C PHE A 16 -19.06 12.21 29.34
N ILE A 17 -20.23 12.20 28.71
CA ILE A 17 -20.49 11.41 27.52
C ILE A 17 -19.82 12.18 26.38
N ILE A 18 -18.61 11.77 26.03
CA ILE A 18 -18.10 11.94 24.68
C ILE A 18 -18.44 10.62 23.99
N GLU A 19 -19.27 10.67 22.95
CA GLU A 19 -19.51 9.52 22.09
C GLU A 19 -18.18 9.09 21.44
N GLU A 20 -17.48 8.14 22.08
CA GLU A 20 -16.45 7.35 21.43
C GLU A 20 -17.14 6.45 20.40
N LYS A 21 -17.17 6.91 19.14
CA LYS A 21 -17.33 6.02 17.99
C LYS A 21 -16.09 5.12 17.94
N ASP A 22 -16.32 3.85 18.25
CA ASP A 22 -15.43 2.69 18.21
C ASP A 22 -14.90 2.27 19.58
N SER A 23 -15.66 1.38 20.24
CA SER A 23 -15.21 0.67 21.43
C SER A 23 -13.98 -0.20 21.12
N PRO A 24 -13.00 -0.33 22.05
CA PRO A 24 -11.86 -1.25 21.91
C PRO A 24 -12.25 -2.73 21.74
N GLU A 25 -13.51 -3.09 21.94
CA GLU A 25 -14.02 -4.47 21.88
C GLU A 25 -14.18 -5.01 20.44
N ASP A 26 -14.14 -4.14 19.41
CA ASP A 26 -14.32 -4.52 18.00
C ASP A 26 -13.04 -4.93 17.25
N TYR A 27 -11.89 -4.96 17.95
CA TYR A 27 -10.64 -5.50 17.42
C TYR A 27 -10.58 -7.01 17.64
N PRO A 28 -10.66 -7.85 16.59
CA PRO A 28 -10.37 -9.26 16.72
C PRO A 28 -8.86 -9.44 16.97
N HIS A 29 -8.44 -9.35 18.23
CA HIS A 29 -7.07 -9.61 18.68
C HIS A 29 -6.72 -11.10 18.52
N ILE A 30 -6.34 -11.46 17.29
CA ILE A 30 -5.87 -12.83 17.00
C ILE A 30 -4.44 -13.05 17.45
N TRP A 31 -3.62 -11.98 17.49
CA TRP A 31 -2.21 -12.05 17.82
C TRP A 31 -2.00 -12.11 19.33
N GLY A 32 -1.26 -13.11 19.81
CA GLY A 32 -0.66 -13.05 21.15
C GLY A 32 0.59 -12.14 21.14
N VAL A 33 1.38 -12.23 20.07
CA VAL A 33 2.50 -11.36 19.73
C VAL A 33 2.46 -11.15 18.21
N ASN A 34 2.62 -9.94 17.69
CA ASN A 34 2.70 -9.76 16.23
C ASN A 34 4.08 -10.26 15.75
N PRO A 35 4.15 -11.28 14.88
CA PRO A 35 5.42 -11.80 14.45
C PRO A 35 6.18 -10.80 13.56
N SER A 36 7.49 -10.77 13.74
CA SER A 36 8.43 -10.02 12.91
C SER A 36 9.31 -10.98 12.15
N TYR A 37 9.43 -10.77 10.84
CA TYR A 37 10.22 -11.60 9.94
C TYR A 37 11.22 -10.75 9.18
N ILE A 38 12.32 -11.35 8.77
CA ILE A 38 13.30 -10.71 7.89
C ILE A 38 12.96 -11.09 6.45
N HIS A 39 12.85 -10.09 5.57
CA HIS A 39 12.57 -10.30 4.15
C HIS A 39 13.79 -10.87 3.41
N VAL A 40 13.92 -12.20 3.44
CA VAL A 40 15.02 -12.95 2.81
C VAL A 40 14.46 -14.12 2.00
N ASN A 41 15.08 -14.41 0.86
CA ASN A 41 14.84 -15.62 0.10
C ASN A 41 15.95 -16.65 0.38
N ASN A 42 15.71 -17.52 1.38
CA ASN A 42 16.71 -18.49 1.83
C ASN A 42 17.06 -19.53 0.77
N ASN A 43 16.13 -19.90 -0.11
CA ASN A 43 16.33 -20.97 -1.10
C ASN A 43 17.52 -20.67 -2.03
N ILE A 44 17.63 -19.42 -2.49
CA ILE A 44 18.70 -19.04 -3.42
C ILE A 44 20.06 -18.92 -2.73
N VAL A 45 20.05 -18.48 -1.47
CA VAL A 45 21.25 -18.37 -0.65
C VAL A 45 21.80 -19.77 -0.35
N ILE A 46 20.93 -20.70 0.05
CA ILE A 46 21.28 -22.10 0.31
C ILE A 46 21.80 -22.75 -0.98
N ALA A 47 21.12 -22.57 -2.11
CA ALA A 47 21.57 -23.12 -3.39
C ALA A 47 22.96 -22.61 -3.81
N ARG A 48 23.26 -21.33 -3.57
CA ARG A 48 24.61 -20.77 -3.79
C ARG A 48 25.64 -21.43 -2.87
N ILE A 49 25.37 -21.51 -1.57
CA ILE A 49 26.28 -22.13 -0.59
C ILE A 49 26.58 -23.58 -0.95
N ILE A 50 25.54 -24.38 -1.25
CA ILE A 50 25.70 -25.77 -1.68
C ILE A 50 26.51 -25.85 -2.97
N GLY A 51 26.18 -25.03 -3.97
CA GLY A 51 26.91 -25.02 -5.25
C GLY A 51 28.40 -24.69 -5.10
N LEU A 52 28.75 -23.74 -4.23
CA LEU A 52 30.15 -23.43 -3.91
C LEU A 52 30.84 -24.55 -3.14
N GLY A 53 30.15 -25.15 -2.16
CA GLY A 53 30.68 -26.29 -1.40
C GLY A 53 31.00 -27.48 -2.28
N VAL A 54 30.09 -27.85 -3.19
CA VAL A 54 30.29 -28.93 -4.18
C VAL A 54 31.50 -28.64 -5.07
N LEU A 55 31.64 -27.41 -5.56
CA LEU A 55 32.76 -27.00 -6.40
C LEU A 55 34.11 -27.11 -5.67
N ILE A 56 34.18 -26.69 -4.41
CA ILE A 56 35.42 -26.74 -3.62
C ILE A 56 35.79 -28.19 -3.28
N ILE A 57 34.81 -29.00 -2.85
CA ILE A 57 35.02 -30.42 -2.57
C ILE A 57 35.52 -31.13 -3.83
N PHE A 58 34.94 -30.83 -4.99
CA PHE A 58 35.40 -31.38 -6.27
C PHE A 58 36.89 -31.10 -6.53
N TYR A 59 37.36 -29.87 -6.32
CA TYR A 59 38.77 -29.53 -6.50
C TYR A 59 39.69 -30.21 -5.48
N ILE A 60 39.31 -30.22 -4.20
CA ILE A 60 40.09 -30.88 -3.15
C ILE A 60 40.19 -32.38 -3.42
N SER A 61 39.06 -33.05 -3.67
CA SER A 61 39.02 -34.49 -3.93
C SER A 61 39.78 -34.87 -5.20
N SER A 62 39.62 -34.12 -6.29
CA SER A 62 40.32 -34.40 -7.55
C SER A 62 41.83 -34.27 -7.39
N LEU A 63 42.30 -33.21 -6.72
CA LEU A 63 43.73 -33.01 -6.48
C LEU A 63 44.30 -34.01 -5.48
N PHE A 64 43.54 -34.40 -4.45
CA PHE A 64 43.96 -35.43 -3.51
C PHE A 64 44.14 -36.78 -4.22
N LEU A 65 43.21 -37.17 -5.09
CA LEU A 65 43.33 -38.40 -5.87
C LEU A 65 44.55 -38.40 -6.81
N LEU A 66 44.89 -37.25 -7.38
CA LEU A 66 46.02 -37.14 -8.31
C LEU A 66 47.38 -37.06 -7.61
N THR A 67 47.45 -36.40 -6.45
CA THR A 67 48.74 -36.11 -5.77
C THR A 67 48.99 -36.98 -4.55
N SER A 68 47.96 -37.62 -3.99
CA SER A 68 47.96 -38.29 -2.68
C SER A 68 48.40 -37.40 -1.51
N GLN A 69 48.43 -36.07 -1.70
CA GLN A 69 48.87 -35.11 -0.69
C GLN A 69 47.71 -34.24 -0.21
N LEU A 70 47.23 -34.51 1.01
CA LEU A 70 46.10 -33.81 1.61
C LEU A 70 46.37 -32.31 1.78
N ILE A 71 47.58 -31.92 2.23
CA ILE A 71 47.94 -30.52 2.49
C ILE A 71 47.84 -29.68 1.20
N ILE A 72 48.40 -30.16 0.08
CA ILE A 72 48.37 -29.45 -1.20
C ILE A 72 46.91 -29.30 -1.69
N SER A 73 46.10 -30.35 -1.56
CA SER A 73 44.70 -30.31 -1.98
C SER A 73 43.87 -29.29 -1.18
N LEU A 74 44.06 -29.23 0.15
CA LEU A 74 43.39 -28.27 1.03
C LEU A 74 43.80 -26.82 0.75
N ILE A 75 45.10 -26.57 0.55
CA ILE A 75 45.62 -25.24 0.20
C ILE A 75 45.02 -24.78 -1.13
N SER A 76 45.00 -25.65 -2.15
CA SER A 76 44.42 -25.32 -3.45
C SER A 76 42.92 -25.00 -3.36
N GLY A 77 42.14 -25.82 -2.64
CA GLY A 77 40.72 -25.55 -2.40
C GLY A 77 40.48 -24.22 -1.69
N THR A 78 41.33 -23.88 -0.72
CA THR A 78 41.25 -22.61 0.02
C THR A 78 41.58 -21.41 -0.88
N ILE A 79 42.59 -21.52 -1.74
CA ILE A 79 42.93 -20.48 -2.72
C ILE A 79 41.77 -20.26 -3.70
N ILE A 80 41.17 -21.33 -4.22
CA ILE A 80 40.00 -21.24 -5.11
C ILE A 80 38.84 -20.57 -4.40
N LEU A 81 38.56 -20.92 -3.13
CA LEU A 81 37.52 -20.28 -2.34
C LEU A 81 37.77 -18.77 -2.17
N ILE A 82 39.00 -18.36 -1.82
CA ILE A 82 39.36 -16.95 -1.67
C ILE A 82 39.18 -16.19 -3.00
N LEU A 83 39.70 -16.73 -4.10
CA LEU A 83 39.55 -16.13 -5.43
C LEU A 83 38.07 -16.03 -5.83
N PHE A 84 37.29 -17.08 -5.56
CA PHE A 84 35.86 -17.10 -5.86
C PHE A 84 35.12 -16.00 -5.08
N ILE A 85 35.39 -15.89 -3.77
CA ILE A 85 34.82 -14.83 -2.93
C ILE A 85 35.25 -13.46 -3.46
N LEU A 86 36.50 -13.24 -3.84
CA LEU A 86 36.96 -11.96 -4.37
C LEU A 86 36.27 -11.58 -5.70
N VAL A 87 36.12 -12.53 -6.62
CA VAL A 87 35.48 -12.30 -7.94
C VAL A 87 33.97 -12.08 -7.81
N PHE A 88 33.31 -12.82 -6.90
CA PHE A 88 31.86 -12.77 -6.71
C PHE A 88 31.42 -12.04 -5.43
N HIS A 89 32.29 -11.27 -4.78
CA HIS A 89 32.00 -10.61 -3.49
C HIS A 89 30.73 -9.75 -3.55
N GLU A 90 30.49 -9.06 -4.68
CA GLU A 90 29.30 -8.25 -4.88
C GLU A 90 28.01 -9.06 -4.73
N GLN A 91 28.01 -10.37 -5.01
CA GLN A 91 26.83 -11.24 -4.96
C GLN A 91 26.50 -11.76 -3.56
N LEU A 92 27.40 -11.59 -2.61
CA LEU A 92 27.25 -12.02 -1.24
C LEU A 92 26.92 -10.80 -0.38
N PHE A 93 25.68 -10.72 0.10
CA PHE A 93 25.22 -9.62 0.95
C PHE A 93 26.14 -9.40 2.17
N PHE A 94 26.63 -10.50 2.77
CA PHE A 94 27.54 -10.46 3.90
C PHE A 94 28.90 -9.82 3.58
N PHE A 95 29.48 -10.10 2.41
CA PHE A 95 30.78 -9.53 2.02
C PHE A 95 30.68 -8.07 1.56
N GLY A 96 29.50 -7.60 1.14
CA GLY A 96 29.25 -6.16 0.98
C GLY A 96 29.37 -5.37 2.30
N SER A 97 29.16 -6.04 3.45
CA SER A 97 29.32 -5.46 4.78
C SER A 97 30.75 -5.48 5.31
N ILE A 98 31.59 -6.38 4.78
CA ILE A 98 33.02 -6.49 5.10
C ILE A 98 33.74 -5.58 4.11
N GLY A 99 33.90 -4.32 4.48
CA GLY A 99 34.70 -3.37 3.72
C GLY A 99 36.16 -3.81 3.67
N PHE A 100 36.52 -4.67 2.71
CA PHE A 100 37.91 -4.99 2.41
C PHE A 100 38.65 -3.67 2.15
N PHE A 101 39.59 -3.35 3.03
CA PHE A 101 40.63 -2.31 2.88
C PHE A 101 40.20 -0.95 2.29
N SER A 102 39.06 -0.38 2.70
CA SER A 102 38.84 1.05 2.36
C SER A 102 39.53 1.96 3.36
N PHE A 103 40.74 2.39 3.01
CA PHE A 103 41.47 3.44 3.73
C PHE A 103 40.93 4.85 3.45
N ARG A 104 39.98 5.00 2.51
CA ARG A 104 39.43 6.29 2.10
C ARG A 104 38.43 6.82 3.15
N ARG A 105 38.44 8.13 3.38
CA ARG A 105 37.50 8.80 4.30
C ARG A 105 36.06 8.79 3.77
N ILE A 106 35.90 8.81 2.45
CA ILE A 106 34.63 8.77 1.73
C ILE A 106 34.57 7.48 0.92
N ASN A 107 33.54 6.68 1.16
CA ASN A 107 33.24 5.47 0.41
C ASN A 107 32.07 5.76 -0.52
N VAL A 108 32.36 5.90 -1.82
CA VAL A 108 31.32 6.04 -2.85
C VAL A 108 30.48 4.76 -2.87
N VAL A 109 29.17 4.93 -2.85
CA VAL A 109 28.17 3.87 -2.98
C VAL A 109 27.41 4.13 -4.27
N ASP A 110 27.11 3.10 -5.04
CA ASP A 110 26.22 3.22 -6.20
C ASP A 110 25.04 2.25 -6.00
N PRO A 111 23.94 2.72 -5.35
CA PRO A 111 22.78 1.87 -5.06
C PRO A 111 22.12 1.31 -6.33
N PHE A 112 22.23 2.05 -7.44
CA PHE A 112 21.51 1.74 -8.68
C PHE A 112 22.41 1.16 -9.77
N LYS A 113 23.69 0.86 -9.49
CA LYS A 113 24.68 0.28 -10.42
C LYS A 113 24.12 -0.86 -11.29
N ASN A 114 23.29 -1.71 -10.69
CA ASN A 114 22.73 -2.90 -11.33
C ASN A 114 21.29 -2.74 -11.80
N ILE A 115 20.68 -1.58 -11.57
CA ILE A 115 19.29 -1.29 -11.92
C ILE A 115 19.25 -0.52 -13.23
N ILE A 116 18.36 -0.93 -14.12
CA ILE A 116 18.07 -0.22 -15.36
C ILE A 116 16.62 0.24 -15.30
N PHE A 117 16.41 1.53 -15.59
CA PHE A 117 15.09 2.14 -15.68
C PHE A 117 14.70 2.29 -17.15
N GLY A 118 13.56 1.71 -17.52
CA GLY A 118 13.01 1.79 -18.86
C GLY A 118 11.59 2.33 -18.84
N ILE A 119 11.30 3.39 -19.58
CA ILE A 119 9.93 3.85 -19.80
C ILE A 119 9.40 3.20 -21.06
N ASN A 120 8.21 2.60 -20.97
CA ASN A 120 7.61 1.98 -22.15
C ASN A 120 7.17 3.07 -23.15
N LYS A 121 7.63 2.99 -24.40
CA LYS A 121 7.27 3.93 -25.47
C LYS A 121 5.77 3.96 -25.77
N GLN A 122 5.08 2.82 -25.60
CA GLN A 122 3.63 2.69 -25.82
C GLN A 122 2.80 3.06 -24.59
N SER A 123 3.40 3.05 -23.39
CA SER A 123 2.72 3.34 -22.12
C SER A 123 3.66 4.16 -21.22
N PRO A 124 3.71 5.49 -21.40
CA PRO A 124 4.64 6.36 -20.69
C PRO A 124 4.33 6.46 -19.18
N SER A 125 3.19 5.93 -18.72
CA SER A 125 2.82 5.78 -17.31
C SER A 125 3.43 4.55 -16.63
N THR A 126 4.14 3.71 -17.37
CA THR A 126 4.74 2.47 -16.87
C THR A 126 6.25 2.58 -16.90
N ILE A 127 6.89 2.38 -15.75
CA ILE A 127 8.36 2.27 -15.65
C ILE A 127 8.76 0.85 -15.29
N LEU A 128 9.67 0.30 -16.09
CA LEU A 128 10.36 -0.96 -15.88
C LEU A 128 11.64 -0.69 -15.08
N ILE A 129 11.82 -1.46 -14.01
CA ILE A 129 12.99 -1.50 -13.14
C ILE A 129 13.56 -2.90 -13.26
N SER A 130 14.68 -3.03 -13.96
CA SER A 130 15.33 -4.32 -14.21
C SER A 130 16.66 -4.38 -13.46
N ASN A 131 16.77 -5.31 -12.51
CA ASN A 131 18.03 -5.65 -11.87
C ASN A 131 18.80 -6.65 -12.75
N LYS A 132 19.83 -6.15 -13.45
CA LYS A 132 20.65 -6.95 -14.38
C LYS A 132 21.42 -8.07 -13.70
N LYS A 133 21.78 -7.89 -12.42
CA LYS A 133 22.59 -8.84 -11.65
C LYS A 133 21.76 -10.01 -11.16
N ASP A 134 20.55 -9.74 -10.67
CA ASP A 134 19.68 -10.77 -10.12
C ASP A 134 18.64 -11.29 -11.13
N LEU A 135 18.51 -10.65 -12.31
CA LEU A 135 17.45 -10.95 -13.29
C LEU A 135 16.05 -10.80 -12.69
N VAL A 136 15.84 -9.75 -11.90
CA VAL A 136 14.55 -9.41 -11.33
C VAL A 136 14.02 -8.20 -12.07
N HIS A 137 12.83 -8.34 -12.64
CA HIS A 137 12.20 -7.31 -13.45
C HIS A 137 10.89 -6.91 -12.80
N THR A 138 10.83 -5.68 -12.34
CA THR A 138 9.65 -5.08 -11.73
C THR A 138 9.15 -4.00 -12.66
N ALA A 139 7.86 -3.90 -12.92
CA ALA A 139 7.30 -2.64 -13.42
C ALA A 139 6.26 -2.11 -12.48
N LEU A 140 6.12 -0.79 -12.51
CA LEU A 140 5.27 -0.08 -11.59
C LEU A 140 4.47 1.02 -12.28
N LYS A 141 3.34 1.35 -11.66
CA LYS A 141 2.54 2.55 -11.93
C LYS A 141 2.44 3.35 -10.66
N LEU A 142 2.66 4.66 -10.79
CA LEU A 142 2.70 5.58 -9.67
C LEU A 142 1.53 6.56 -9.75
N PHE A 143 0.72 6.61 -8.71
CA PHE A 143 -0.37 7.54 -8.53
C PHE A 143 0.03 8.57 -7.48
N ARG A 144 -0.28 9.84 -7.72
CA ARG A 144 -0.09 10.94 -6.78
C ARG A 144 -1.44 11.51 -6.39
N ILE A 145 -1.64 11.79 -5.11
CA ILE A 145 -2.82 12.53 -4.65
C ILE A 145 -2.65 14.01 -5.05
N GLU A 146 -3.63 14.54 -5.76
CA GLU A 146 -3.68 15.95 -6.15
C GLU A 146 -4.60 16.78 -5.26
N VAL A 147 -5.70 16.18 -4.79
CA VAL A 147 -6.70 16.87 -3.96
C VAL A 147 -7.08 15.99 -2.78
N ILE A 148 -7.07 16.58 -1.59
CA ILE A 148 -7.64 16.01 -0.36
C ILE A 148 -8.88 16.86 0.02
N PRO A 149 -10.04 16.25 0.27
CA PRO A 149 -11.23 16.98 0.72
C PRO A 149 -11.04 17.52 2.16
N GLU A 150 -11.67 18.66 2.49
CA GLU A 150 -11.59 19.22 3.85
C GLU A 150 -12.37 18.42 4.89
N ASN A 151 -13.62 18.06 4.63
CA ASN A 151 -14.51 17.50 5.66
C ASN A 151 -14.88 16.03 5.44
N VAL A 152 -14.28 15.37 4.43
CA VAL A 152 -14.66 14.01 4.04
C VAL A 152 -13.54 13.02 4.30
N HIS A 153 -13.80 12.02 5.14
CA HIS A 153 -12.87 10.94 5.42
C HIS A 153 -13.02 9.80 4.41
N ALA A 154 -11.92 9.12 4.14
CA ALA A 154 -11.90 7.99 3.23
C ALA A 154 -12.38 6.70 3.90
N SER A 155 -13.04 5.83 3.14
CA SER A 155 -13.40 4.49 3.58
C SER A 155 -12.20 3.52 3.47
N ILE A 156 -11.15 3.74 4.25
CA ILE A 156 -9.87 3.02 4.16
C ILE A 156 -10.07 1.51 4.41
N THR A 157 -10.93 1.12 5.35
CA THR A 157 -11.22 -0.29 5.64
C THR A 157 -11.79 -1.02 4.43
N LEU A 158 -12.74 -0.40 3.72
CA LEU A 158 -13.32 -0.96 2.50
C LEU A 158 -12.31 -1.00 1.36
N PHE A 159 -11.46 0.04 1.25
CA PHE A 159 -10.35 0.06 0.29
C PHE A 159 -9.39 -1.11 0.51
N VAL A 160 -8.90 -1.31 1.74
CA VAL A 160 -8.01 -2.43 2.09
C VAL A 160 -8.70 -3.76 1.84
N LYS A 161 -9.96 -3.92 2.26
CA LYS A 161 -10.74 -5.14 2.01
C LYS A 161 -10.84 -5.44 0.52
N ALA A 162 -11.13 -4.45 -0.32
CA ALA A 162 -11.26 -4.63 -1.75
C ALA A 162 -9.94 -5.03 -2.45
N LEU A 163 -8.81 -4.48 -1.98
CA LEU A 163 -7.49 -4.85 -2.49
C LEU A 163 -7.03 -6.24 -2.04
N SER A 164 -7.43 -6.68 -0.84
CA SER A 164 -7.16 -8.03 -0.32
C SER A 164 -8.00 -9.14 -0.97
N GLY A 165 -9.04 -8.78 -1.72
CA GLY A 165 -9.95 -9.75 -2.33
C GLY A 165 -9.19 -10.77 -3.18
N TYR A 166 -9.53 -12.05 -3.02
CA TYR A 166 -8.78 -13.19 -3.58
C TYR A 166 -8.48 -13.07 -5.09
N LYS A 167 -9.42 -12.53 -5.87
CA LYS A 167 -9.24 -12.31 -7.33
C LYS A 167 -8.21 -11.24 -7.68
N ASN A 168 -8.00 -10.28 -6.78
CA ASN A 168 -7.24 -9.06 -7.03
C ASN A 168 -5.86 -9.08 -6.36
N MET A 169 -5.79 -9.44 -5.06
CA MET A 169 -4.56 -9.55 -4.24
C MET A 169 -3.54 -8.45 -4.59
N VAL A 170 -4.00 -7.20 -4.57
CA VAL A 170 -3.24 -6.06 -5.10
C VAL A 170 -2.19 -5.65 -4.07
N ARG A 171 -0.92 -5.82 -4.44
CA ARG A 171 0.21 -5.28 -3.69
C ARG A 171 0.32 -3.78 -3.99
N PHE A 172 0.55 -3.00 -2.96
CA PHE A 172 0.70 -1.56 -3.11
C PHE A 172 1.69 -0.97 -2.11
N THR A 173 2.28 0.15 -2.49
CA THR A 173 3.09 0.99 -1.59
C THR A 173 2.33 2.29 -1.35
N TYR A 174 2.14 2.65 -0.09
CA TYR A 174 1.70 3.96 0.37
C TYR A 174 2.92 4.75 0.82
N GLN A 175 3.06 5.99 0.36
CA GLN A 175 4.22 6.80 0.69
C GLN A 175 3.87 8.28 0.85
N VAL A 176 4.30 8.86 1.97
CA VAL A 176 4.21 10.29 2.25
C VAL A 176 5.61 10.85 2.34
N ILE A 177 5.90 11.91 1.60
CA ILE A 177 7.19 12.58 1.64
C ILE A 177 6.98 14.07 1.83
N GLN A 178 7.79 14.66 2.70
CA GLN A 178 7.89 16.08 2.89
C GLN A 178 9.33 16.54 2.69
N THR A 179 9.55 17.38 1.69
CA THR A 179 10.86 17.93 1.34
C THR A 179 10.79 19.44 1.13
N PRO A 180 11.85 20.20 1.43
CA PRO A 180 11.93 21.63 1.14
C PRO A 180 11.81 21.93 -0.36
N ILE A 181 11.19 23.07 -0.69
CA ILE A 181 11.12 23.57 -2.07
C ILE A 181 12.47 24.19 -2.46
N TYR A 182 13.13 23.64 -3.49
CA TYR A 182 14.48 24.03 -3.91
C TYR A 182 14.66 25.54 -4.12
N SER A 183 13.72 26.18 -4.85
CA SER A 183 13.78 27.61 -5.17
C SER A 183 13.65 28.52 -3.95
N GLN A 184 13.17 27.98 -2.83
CA GLN A 184 12.88 28.71 -1.60
C GLN A 184 13.73 28.23 -0.41
N MET A 185 14.73 27.36 -0.64
CA MET A 185 15.65 26.90 0.42
C MET A 185 16.33 28.06 1.15
N TYR A 186 16.61 29.18 0.46
CA TYR A 186 17.18 30.39 1.05
C TYR A 186 16.27 31.11 2.06
N LYS A 187 14.95 30.90 1.96
CA LYS A 187 13.94 31.52 2.82
C LYS A 187 13.49 30.60 3.96
N GLY A 188 14.00 29.36 4.03
CA GLY A 188 13.89 28.48 5.19
C GLY A 188 12.49 27.97 5.56
N GLU A 189 11.45 28.20 4.76
CA GLU A 189 10.07 28.13 5.29
C GLU A 189 9.05 27.30 4.50
N SER A 190 9.33 26.88 3.26
CA SER A 190 8.35 26.13 2.47
C SER A 190 8.71 24.66 2.26
N LEU A 191 7.84 23.80 2.77
CA LEU A 191 7.88 22.36 2.61
C LEU A 191 6.83 21.94 1.57
N GLN A 192 7.22 21.05 0.66
CA GLN A 192 6.30 20.38 -0.25
C GLN A 192 6.00 18.99 0.28
N THR A 193 4.71 18.71 0.49
CA THR A 193 4.23 17.36 0.82
C THR A 193 3.78 16.66 -0.47
N SER A 194 4.06 15.38 -0.62
CA SER A 194 3.62 14.56 -1.73
C SER A 194 3.23 13.18 -1.23
N ILE A 195 2.02 12.75 -1.59
CA ILE A 195 1.46 11.46 -1.20
C ILE A 195 1.32 10.60 -2.44
N TYR A 196 1.84 9.38 -2.38
CA TYR A 196 1.88 8.43 -3.48
C TYR A 196 1.25 7.09 -3.12
N PHE A 197 0.52 6.55 -4.08
CA PHE A 197 0.16 5.13 -4.14
C PHE A 197 0.87 4.50 -5.32
N CYS A 198 1.57 3.39 -5.11
CA CYS A 198 2.27 2.65 -6.16
C CYS A 198 1.72 1.24 -6.24
N VAL A 199 1.48 0.75 -7.45
CA VAL A 199 1.31 -0.69 -7.69
C VAL A 199 2.49 -1.19 -8.50
N PHE A 200 2.93 -2.41 -8.20
CA PHE A 200 4.03 -3.03 -8.89
C PHE A 200 3.79 -4.52 -9.11
N TYR A 201 4.45 -5.07 -10.12
CA TYR A 201 4.45 -6.49 -10.41
C TYR A 201 5.85 -6.93 -10.85
N THR A 202 6.29 -8.06 -10.31
CA THR A 202 7.66 -8.55 -10.47
C THR A 202 7.70 -9.92 -11.13
N VAL A 203 8.69 -10.11 -12.01
CA VAL A 203 8.97 -11.38 -12.68
C VAL A 203 10.47 -11.67 -12.63
N ASN A 204 10.83 -12.91 -12.30
CA ASN A 204 12.22 -13.36 -12.19
C ASN A 204 12.68 -14.15 -13.43
N GLY A 205 13.93 -13.95 -13.84
CA GLY A 205 14.63 -14.71 -14.88
C GLY A 205 14.96 -13.91 -16.15
N ILE A 206 15.28 -14.60 -17.24
CA ILE A 206 15.81 -13.99 -18.46
C ILE A 206 14.82 -12.95 -19.03
N PRO A 207 15.27 -11.73 -19.37
CA PRO A 207 14.40 -10.73 -19.98
C PRO A 207 14.03 -11.18 -21.39
N THR A 208 12.74 -11.34 -21.64
CA THR A 208 12.19 -11.68 -22.95
C THR A 208 11.00 -10.77 -23.23
N HIS A 209 10.74 -10.50 -24.50
CA HIS A 209 9.62 -9.65 -24.89
C HIS A 209 8.28 -10.13 -24.32
N ASN A 210 8.01 -11.44 -24.40
CA ASN A 210 6.78 -12.05 -23.86
C ASN A 210 6.62 -11.82 -22.36
N ARG A 211 7.71 -11.89 -21.57
CA ARG A 211 7.66 -11.64 -20.14
C ARG A 211 7.36 -10.18 -19.83
N PHE A 212 7.95 -9.24 -20.57
CA PHE A 212 7.67 -7.82 -20.39
C PHE A 212 6.26 -7.44 -20.83
N GLU A 213 5.72 -8.06 -21.89
CA GLU A 213 4.31 -7.90 -22.26
C GLU A 213 3.36 -8.48 -21.20
N MET A 214 3.65 -9.67 -20.66
CA MET A 214 2.88 -10.24 -19.54
C MET A 214 2.90 -9.32 -18.32
N LEU A 215 4.09 -8.82 -17.98
CA LEU A 215 4.30 -7.91 -16.86
C LEU A 215 3.47 -6.62 -17.06
N ARG A 216 3.52 -6.03 -18.26
CA ARG A 216 2.72 -4.86 -18.63
C ARG A 216 1.22 -5.12 -18.49
N LYS A 217 0.70 -6.20 -19.10
CA LYS A 217 -0.73 -6.55 -19.03
C LYS A 217 -1.21 -6.74 -17.59
N LYS A 218 -0.42 -7.44 -16.76
CA LYS A 218 -0.77 -7.67 -15.35
C LYS A 218 -0.73 -6.37 -14.55
N LEU A 219 0.26 -5.52 -14.79
CA LEU A 219 0.35 -4.21 -14.14
C LEU A 219 -0.78 -3.26 -14.58
N ASP A 220 -1.21 -3.32 -15.84
CA ASP A 220 -2.36 -2.55 -16.34
C ASP A 220 -3.64 -2.96 -15.58
N PHE A 221 -3.87 -4.26 -15.43
CA PHE A 221 -4.97 -4.79 -14.62
C PHE A 221 -4.89 -4.31 -13.16
N LEU A 222 -3.74 -4.46 -12.50
CA LEU A 222 -3.56 -4.05 -11.09
C LEU A 222 -3.70 -2.53 -10.90
N GLY A 223 -3.19 -1.74 -11.84
CA GLY A 223 -3.32 -0.28 -11.81
C GLY A 223 -4.76 0.19 -11.98
N ASN A 224 -5.52 -0.45 -12.87
CA ASN A 224 -6.95 -0.16 -13.02
C ASN A 224 -7.73 -0.60 -11.77
N ALA A 225 -7.40 -1.77 -11.20
CA ALA A 225 -8.02 -2.24 -9.95
C ALA A 225 -7.76 -1.27 -8.79
N LEU A 226 -6.51 -0.81 -8.60
CA LEU A 226 -6.21 0.18 -7.55
C LEU A 226 -6.95 1.50 -7.82
N ARG A 227 -6.91 2.03 -9.04
CA ARG A 227 -7.59 3.29 -9.39
C ARG A 227 -9.10 3.21 -9.15
N ASN A 228 -9.75 2.14 -9.58
CA ASN A 228 -11.20 1.97 -9.42
C ASN A 228 -11.59 1.81 -7.94
N ASN A 229 -10.82 1.01 -7.18
CA ASN A 229 -11.06 0.88 -5.74
C ASN A 229 -10.76 2.19 -5.00
N PHE A 230 -9.78 2.97 -5.44
CA PHE A 230 -9.51 4.29 -4.86
C PHE A 230 -10.70 5.21 -5.09
N ILE A 231 -11.15 5.38 -6.35
CA ILE A 231 -12.31 6.24 -6.68
C ILE A 231 -13.58 5.79 -5.95
N GLY A 232 -13.79 4.48 -5.79
CA GLY A 232 -14.95 3.92 -5.11
C GLY A 232 -14.93 3.98 -3.59
N ASN A 233 -13.79 4.33 -2.95
CA ASN A 233 -13.69 4.40 -1.48
C ASN A 233 -13.17 5.77 -0.99
N PHE A 234 -12.67 6.62 -1.89
CA PHE A 234 -12.16 7.96 -1.66
C PHE A 234 -12.91 8.96 -2.56
N HIS A 235 -14.24 9.03 -2.43
CA HIS A 235 -15.16 9.69 -3.38
C HIS A 235 -14.83 11.17 -3.71
N HIS A 236 -14.15 11.88 -2.82
CA HIS A 236 -13.81 13.31 -2.99
C HIS A 236 -12.30 13.56 -3.12
N PHE A 237 -11.48 12.51 -3.09
CA PHE A 237 -10.05 12.62 -3.35
C PHE A 237 -9.80 12.58 -4.86
N LYS A 238 -8.79 13.32 -5.30
CA LYS A 238 -8.31 13.24 -6.69
C LYS A 238 -6.94 12.59 -6.73
N ILE A 239 -6.81 11.53 -7.52
CA ILE A 239 -5.52 10.91 -7.85
C ILE A 239 -5.16 11.11 -9.32
N ALA A 240 -3.88 11.34 -9.59
CA ALA A 240 -3.33 11.39 -10.94
C ALA A 240 -2.31 10.27 -11.15
N LEU A 241 -2.48 9.51 -12.24
CA LEU A 241 -1.48 8.57 -12.72
C LEU A 241 -0.34 9.35 -13.36
N LEU A 242 0.88 9.19 -12.84
CA LEU A 242 2.06 9.89 -13.35
C LEU A 242 2.58 9.22 -14.63
N SER A 243 3.06 10.04 -15.56
CA SER A 243 3.66 9.59 -16.83
C SER A 243 4.86 10.42 -17.24
N GLY A 244 5.78 9.82 -18.00
CA GLY A 244 6.94 10.51 -18.56
C GLY A 244 7.85 11.11 -17.49
N SER A 245 8.19 12.40 -17.61
CA SER A 245 9.04 13.12 -16.65
C SER A 245 8.44 13.17 -15.24
N ALA A 246 7.11 13.29 -15.12
CA ALA A 246 6.43 13.32 -13.83
C ALA A 246 6.60 11.99 -13.07
N LEU A 247 6.58 10.86 -13.79
CA LEU A 247 6.82 9.53 -13.20
C LEU A 247 8.26 9.40 -12.69
N VAL A 248 9.25 9.85 -13.47
CA VAL A 248 10.66 9.84 -13.06
C VAL A 248 10.89 10.76 -11.87
N ASN A 249 10.29 11.95 -11.87
CA ASN A 249 10.34 12.87 -10.73
C ASN A 249 9.63 12.29 -9.49
N GLY A 250 8.60 11.45 -9.67
CA GLY A 250 7.98 10.70 -8.58
C GLY A 250 8.87 9.61 -7.96
N LEU A 251 9.84 9.07 -8.71
CA LEU A 251 10.88 8.16 -8.18
C LEU A 251 12.05 8.93 -7.55
N ARG A 252 12.30 10.16 -7.98
CA ARG A 252 13.27 11.09 -7.37
C ARG A 252 12.75 11.67 -6.05
N THR A 253 12.15 10.82 -5.24
CA THR A 253 11.38 11.13 -4.06
C THR A 253 12.08 12.10 -3.09
N TYR A 254 13.39 11.93 -2.88
CA TYR A 254 14.22 12.76 -1.98
C TYR A 254 15.07 13.80 -2.69
N PHE A 255 14.97 13.86 -4.01
CA PHE A 255 15.83 14.67 -4.86
C PHE A 255 14.97 15.72 -5.55
N PHE A 256 15.58 16.87 -5.87
CA PHE A 256 14.79 17.92 -6.48
C PHE A 256 14.24 17.49 -7.85
N LYS A 257 12.98 17.85 -8.06
CA LYS A 257 12.29 17.67 -9.33
C LYS A 257 13.04 18.52 -10.36
N THR A 258 13.45 17.89 -11.46
CA THR A 258 14.02 18.62 -12.59
C THR A 258 13.02 18.61 -13.73
N ASP A 259 12.87 19.74 -14.41
CA ASP A 259 12.10 19.83 -15.66
C ASP A 259 12.88 19.30 -16.87
N SER A 260 14.12 18.86 -16.66
CA SER A 260 15.00 18.36 -17.70
C SER A 260 14.35 17.21 -18.49
N PRO A 261 14.45 17.21 -19.83
CA PRO A 261 13.93 16.14 -20.65
C PRO A 261 14.56 14.81 -20.26
N LEU A 262 13.79 13.73 -20.42
CA LEU A 262 14.28 12.36 -20.26
C LEU A 262 15.42 12.15 -21.26
N HIS A 263 16.66 12.24 -20.81
CA HIS A 263 17.79 11.85 -21.63
C HIS A 263 17.72 10.34 -21.83
N GLU A 264 17.44 9.90 -23.06
CA GLU A 264 17.68 8.52 -23.46
C GLU A 264 19.17 8.24 -23.36
N GLU A 265 19.58 7.49 -22.33
CA GLU A 265 20.91 6.90 -22.35
C GLU A 265 20.91 5.86 -23.47
N ARG A 266 21.67 6.12 -24.54
CA ARG A 266 22.09 5.05 -25.45
C ARG A 266 22.83 4.05 -24.59
N SER A 267 22.19 2.93 -24.25
CA SER A 267 22.75 1.88 -23.40
C SER A 267 24.17 1.57 -23.87
N SER A 268 25.17 2.11 -23.18
CA SER A 268 26.53 2.00 -23.68
C SER A 268 26.89 0.52 -23.69
N LYS A 269 27.40 0.03 -24.82
CA LYS A 269 27.87 -1.35 -24.99
C LYS A 269 29.16 -1.61 -24.19
N LYS A 270 29.57 -0.73 -23.27
CA LYS A 270 30.84 -0.86 -22.56
C LYS A 270 30.78 -2.07 -21.64
N ILE A 271 31.45 -3.13 -22.06
CA ILE A 271 31.75 -4.28 -21.22
C ILE A 271 32.66 -3.77 -20.10
N ASN A 272 32.21 -3.91 -18.86
CA ASN A 272 32.97 -3.47 -17.70
C ASN A 272 34.14 -4.42 -17.43
N LEU A 273 35.27 -3.93 -16.92
CA LEU A 273 36.40 -4.73 -16.45
C LEU A 273 35.97 -5.85 -15.49
N SER A 274 35.01 -5.59 -14.60
CA SER A 274 34.44 -6.61 -13.70
C SER A 274 33.80 -7.78 -14.46
N PHE A 275 33.16 -7.52 -15.59
CA PHE A 275 32.57 -8.55 -16.44
C PHE A 275 33.66 -9.42 -17.09
N MET A 276 34.75 -8.79 -17.58
CA MET A 276 35.88 -9.52 -18.16
C MET A 276 36.62 -10.38 -17.13
N ILE A 277 36.81 -9.88 -15.91
CA ILE A 277 37.42 -10.67 -14.81
C ILE A 277 36.56 -11.89 -14.49
N LYS A 278 35.23 -11.73 -14.35
CA LYS A 278 34.30 -12.84 -14.12
C LYS A 278 34.34 -13.85 -15.26
N LEU A 279 34.42 -13.40 -16.51
CA LEU A 279 34.55 -14.26 -17.69
C LEU A 279 35.83 -15.10 -17.63
N ILE A 280 36.98 -14.46 -17.45
CA ILE A 280 38.29 -15.13 -17.39
C ILE A 280 38.30 -16.15 -16.25
N PHE A 281 37.78 -15.77 -15.08
CA PHE A 281 37.71 -16.66 -13.93
C PHE A 281 36.80 -17.87 -14.16
N CYS A 282 35.60 -17.67 -14.72
CA CYS A 282 34.69 -18.78 -15.05
C CYS A 282 35.29 -19.72 -16.11
N CYS A 283 35.89 -19.17 -17.16
CA CYS A 283 36.60 -19.96 -18.17
C CYS A 283 37.74 -20.76 -17.55
N GLY A 284 38.53 -20.13 -16.65
CA GLY A 284 39.61 -20.79 -15.92
C GLY A 284 39.12 -21.96 -15.08
N ILE A 285 38.02 -21.80 -14.33
CA ILE A 285 37.39 -22.88 -13.54
C ILE A 285 36.99 -24.06 -14.45
N VAL A 286 36.32 -23.79 -15.57
CA VAL A 286 35.84 -24.84 -16.48
C VAL A 286 37.02 -25.56 -17.15
N ILE A 287 38.02 -24.83 -17.64
CA ILE A 287 39.21 -25.41 -18.27
C ILE A 287 39.99 -26.26 -17.26
N PHE A 288 40.23 -25.74 -16.05
CA PHE A 288 40.97 -26.46 -15.01
C PHE A 288 40.21 -27.71 -14.55
N SER A 289 38.87 -27.64 -14.44
CA SER A 289 38.04 -28.82 -14.16
C SER A 289 38.19 -29.87 -15.25
N GLY A 290 38.14 -29.47 -16.53
CA GLY A 290 38.35 -30.36 -17.66
C GLY A 290 39.71 -31.06 -17.64
N ILE A 291 40.78 -30.32 -17.32
CA ILE A 291 42.14 -30.87 -17.20
C ILE A 291 42.23 -31.91 -16.08
N LEU A 292 41.70 -31.60 -14.89
CA LEU A 292 41.69 -32.53 -13.76
C LEU A 292 40.96 -33.82 -14.09
N LEU A 293 39.78 -33.73 -14.73
CA LEU A 293 39.02 -34.91 -15.13
C LEU A 293 39.74 -35.73 -16.22
N GLY A 294 40.48 -35.06 -17.11
CA GLY A 294 41.34 -35.73 -18.09
C GLY A 294 42.46 -36.52 -17.44
N PHE A 295 43.13 -35.96 -16.42
CA PHE A 295 44.16 -36.68 -15.65
C PHE A 295 43.59 -37.85 -14.85
N LEU A 296 42.34 -37.76 -14.40
CA LEU A 296 41.60 -38.86 -13.78
C LEU A 296 41.12 -39.93 -14.79
N LYS A 297 41.49 -39.81 -16.07
CA LYS A 297 41.12 -40.72 -17.17
C LYS A 297 39.61 -40.86 -17.39
N ILE A 298 38.82 -39.82 -17.08
CA ILE A 298 37.38 -39.81 -17.38
C ILE A 298 37.18 -39.72 -18.91
N PRO A 299 36.23 -40.48 -19.51
CA PRO A 299 35.97 -40.39 -20.94
C PRO A 299 35.52 -38.99 -21.38
N PHE A 300 35.97 -38.57 -22.56
CA PHE A 300 35.75 -37.21 -23.08
C PHE A 300 34.28 -36.76 -23.08
N LEU A 301 33.35 -37.65 -23.42
CA LEU A 301 31.92 -37.33 -23.45
C LEU A 301 31.38 -36.93 -22.06
N PHE A 302 31.84 -37.61 -20.99
CA PHE A 302 31.47 -37.26 -19.62
C PHE A 302 32.12 -35.95 -19.17
N ILE A 303 33.37 -35.68 -19.58
CA ILE A 303 34.03 -34.39 -19.30
C ILE A 303 33.23 -33.24 -19.93
N PHE A 304 32.80 -33.41 -21.19
CA PHE A 304 31.98 -32.41 -21.88
C PHE A 304 30.65 -32.18 -21.15
N LEU A 305 29.96 -33.24 -20.74
CA LEU A 305 28.69 -33.14 -20.01
C LEU A 305 28.86 -32.44 -18.65
N ILE A 306 29.88 -32.81 -17.87
CA ILE A 306 30.17 -32.19 -16.57
C ILE A 306 30.48 -30.70 -16.74
N ASN A 307 31.30 -30.34 -17.73
CA ASN A 307 31.63 -28.95 -18.02
C ASN A 307 30.40 -28.16 -18.46
N LEU A 308 29.50 -28.73 -19.25
CA LEU A 308 28.24 -28.10 -19.63
C LEU A 308 27.37 -27.80 -18.41
N VAL A 309 27.21 -28.79 -17.51
CA VAL A 309 26.47 -28.63 -16.26
C VAL A 309 27.11 -27.56 -15.38
N LEU A 310 28.43 -27.55 -15.26
CA LEU A 310 29.18 -26.54 -14.50
C LEU A 310 28.97 -25.14 -15.05
N ILE A 311 29.00 -24.95 -16.38
CA ILE A 311 28.72 -23.67 -17.03
C ILE A 311 27.29 -23.21 -16.68
N ILE A 312 26.30 -24.09 -16.79
CA ILE A 312 24.90 -23.77 -16.46
C ILE A 312 24.79 -23.35 -15.00
N ILE A 313 25.38 -24.09 -14.06
CA ILE A 313 25.37 -23.77 -12.63
C ILE A 313 26.03 -22.40 -12.37
N LEU A 314 27.21 -22.15 -12.95
CA LEU A 314 27.91 -20.87 -12.82
C LEU A 314 27.05 -19.72 -13.36
N MET A 315 26.48 -19.85 -14.56
CA MET A 315 25.64 -18.81 -15.15
C MET A 315 24.35 -18.54 -14.34
N PHE A 316 23.65 -19.58 -13.89
CA PHE A 316 22.36 -19.42 -13.22
C PHE A 316 22.45 -19.14 -11.71
N LEU A 317 23.49 -19.57 -11.00
CA LEU A 317 23.64 -19.27 -9.58
C LEU A 317 24.50 -18.04 -9.33
N TRP A 318 25.59 -17.91 -10.10
CA TRP A 318 26.70 -16.99 -9.82
C TRP A 318 26.99 -15.96 -10.91
N TRP A 319 26.48 -16.07 -12.14
CA TRP A 319 26.78 -15.07 -13.17
C TRP A 319 25.59 -14.73 -14.05
N ARG A 320 24.44 -14.52 -13.39
CA ARG A 320 23.16 -14.19 -14.04
C ARG A 320 23.20 -12.94 -14.92
N GLU A 321 24.10 -11.99 -14.62
CA GLU A 321 24.35 -10.81 -15.45
C GLU A 321 24.75 -11.16 -16.89
N SER A 322 25.43 -12.29 -17.12
CA SER A 322 25.75 -12.77 -18.47
C SER A 322 24.49 -13.05 -19.30
N LEU A 323 23.49 -13.70 -18.70
CA LEU A 323 22.20 -13.98 -19.34
C LEU A 323 21.43 -12.70 -19.68
N TYR A 324 21.52 -11.68 -18.81
CA TYR A 324 20.93 -10.37 -19.07
C TYR A 324 21.55 -9.73 -20.33
N MET A 325 22.88 -9.72 -20.42
CA MET A 325 23.60 -9.09 -21.52
C MET A 325 23.27 -9.71 -22.88
N ILE A 326 23.05 -11.03 -22.92
CA ILE A 326 22.70 -11.76 -24.14
C ILE A 326 21.29 -11.37 -24.63
N SER A 327 20.34 -11.20 -23.73
CA SER A 327 18.92 -11.09 -24.07
C SER A 327 18.38 -9.66 -24.10
N ARG A 328 19.03 -8.71 -23.42
CA ARG A 328 18.55 -7.33 -23.22
C ARG A 328 18.16 -6.58 -24.50
N ASN A 329 18.90 -6.77 -25.59
CA ASN A 329 18.68 -6.00 -26.82
C ASN A 329 17.32 -6.31 -27.45
N SER A 330 16.94 -7.59 -27.44
CA SER A 330 15.64 -8.03 -27.94
C SER A 330 14.51 -7.59 -27.01
N ALA A 331 14.71 -7.69 -25.70
CA ALA A 331 13.68 -7.44 -24.71
C ALA A 331 13.37 -5.94 -24.50
N LEU A 332 14.39 -5.08 -24.53
CA LEU A 332 14.26 -3.65 -24.25
C LEU A 332 13.99 -2.78 -25.48
N ARG A 333 13.76 -3.36 -26.66
CA ARG A 333 13.55 -2.62 -27.92
C ARG A 333 12.45 -1.56 -27.82
N ASN A 334 11.39 -1.83 -27.04
CA ASN A 334 10.23 -0.96 -26.88
C ASN A 334 10.35 0.02 -25.68
N TYR A 335 11.49 0.04 -24.99
CA TYR A 335 11.71 0.86 -23.81
C TYR A 335 12.72 1.97 -24.11
N ALA A 336 12.42 3.18 -23.67
CA ALA A 336 13.37 4.27 -23.57
C ALA A 336 14.15 4.12 -22.26
N ILE A 337 15.46 3.89 -22.34
CA ILE A 337 16.31 3.74 -21.14
C ILE A 337 16.63 5.11 -20.59
N VAL A 338 16.32 5.33 -19.32
CA VAL A 338 16.49 6.61 -18.65
C VAL A 338 17.36 6.43 -17.41
N ASN A 339 18.11 7.47 -17.05
CA ASN A 339 18.87 7.51 -15.81
C ASN A 339 18.26 8.57 -14.87
N PRO A 340 17.39 8.17 -13.92
CA PRO A 340 16.79 9.10 -12.98
C PRO A 340 17.82 9.80 -12.09
N PHE A 341 18.97 9.19 -11.80
CA PHE A 341 19.90 9.70 -10.80
C PHE A 341 21.20 10.23 -11.41
N ASN A 342 21.13 10.71 -12.65
CA ASN A 342 22.25 11.36 -13.30
C ASN A 342 22.69 12.59 -12.47
N ASN A 343 24.00 12.83 -12.38
CA ASN A 343 24.62 13.88 -11.54
C ASN A 343 24.38 13.76 -10.03
N ILE A 344 24.11 12.56 -9.52
CA ILE A 344 24.02 12.28 -8.09
C ILE A 344 25.13 11.31 -7.68
N LEU A 345 25.96 11.72 -6.73
CA LEU A 345 26.99 10.89 -6.12
C LEU A 345 26.55 10.45 -4.73
N PHE A 346 26.26 9.17 -4.55
CA PHE A 346 25.99 8.61 -3.22
C PHE A 346 27.29 8.20 -2.53
N PHE A 347 27.39 8.45 -1.23
CA PHE A 347 28.54 8.03 -0.46
C PHE A 347 28.24 7.85 1.03
N ARG A 348 29.13 7.13 1.70
CA ARG A 348 29.16 7.01 3.17
C ARG A 348 30.45 7.63 3.69
N HIS A 349 30.36 8.37 4.79
CA HIS A 349 31.53 8.89 5.48
C HIS A 349 32.05 7.85 6.48
N ARG A 350 33.36 7.63 6.51
CA ARG A 350 34.00 6.71 7.48
C ARG A 350 33.68 7.13 8.92
N GLY A 351 33.27 6.18 9.75
CA GLY A 351 32.86 6.44 11.14
C GLY A 351 31.35 6.68 11.31
N ILE A 352 30.62 7.01 10.24
CA ILE A 352 29.16 7.18 10.25
C ILE A 352 28.56 6.03 9.46
N SER A 353 27.83 5.14 10.15
CA SER A 353 27.34 3.89 9.55
C SER A 353 25.85 3.89 9.25
N ASP A 354 25.14 4.89 9.74
CA ASP A 354 23.70 5.03 9.84
C ASP A 354 23.17 6.20 9.00
N THR A 355 24.04 6.89 8.26
CA THR A 355 23.68 7.94 7.29
C THR A 355 24.19 7.61 5.89
N LEU A 356 23.32 7.83 4.89
CA LEU A 356 23.70 7.83 3.48
C LEU A 356 23.68 9.27 2.98
N PHE A 357 24.80 9.72 2.41
CA PHE A 357 24.91 11.05 1.81
C PHE A 357 24.70 10.97 0.30
N ALA A 358 24.11 12.01 -0.27
CA ALA A 358 24.02 12.22 -1.71
C ALA A 358 24.49 13.64 -2.06
N HIS A 359 25.44 13.76 -2.98
CA HIS A 359 25.87 15.04 -3.54
C HIS A 359 25.19 15.21 -4.90
N ILE A 360 24.34 16.24 -5.01
CA ILE A 360 23.46 16.49 -6.15
C ILE A 360 23.97 17.72 -6.89
N ASN A 361 24.13 17.62 -8.22
CA ASN A 361 24.48 18.72 -9.12
C ASN A 361 25.71 19.54 -8.66
N ASN A 362 26.64 18.90 -7.96
CA ASN A 362 27.84 19.48 -7.38
C ASN A 362 27.64 20.62 -6.37
N ASN A 363 26.41 21.01 -6.02
CA ASN A 363 26.14 22.18 -5.20
C ASN A 363 25.21 21.93 -4.00
N LEU A 364 24.76 20.70 -3.81
CA LEU A 364 23.85 20.35 -2.71
C LEU A 364 24.25 19.01 -2.10
N LEU A 365 24.38 19.01 -0.78
CA LEU A 365 24.55 17.82 0.03
C LEU A 365 23.23 17.45 0.70
N LEU A 366 22.86 16.18 0.55
CA LEU A 366 21.72 15.54 1.18
C LEU A 366 22.21 14.47 2.15
N GLY A 367 21.61 14.37 3.33
CA GLY A 367 21.81 13.28 4.28
C GLY A 367 20.50 12.57 4.58
N ILE A 368 20.53 11.23 4.64
CA ILE A 368 19.37 10.40 4.94
C ILE A 368 19.70 9.44 6.09
N LYS A 369 18.91 9.51 7.16
CA LYS A 369 18.84 8.50 8.22
C LYS A 369 17.48 7.79 8.12
N MET A 370 17.47 6.48 8.33
CA MET A 370 16.25 5.68 8.16
C MET A 370 16.06 4.67 9.28
N PHE A 371 14.79 4.42 9.59
CA PHE A 371 14.32 3.45 10.56
C PHE A 371 13.38 2.47 9.86
N ASN A 372 13.42 1.22 10.28
CA ASN A 372 12.51 0.17 9.84
C ASN A 372 11.73 -0.35 11.05
N LEU A 373 10.43 -0.60 10.85
CA LEU A 373 9.59 -1.18 11.88
C LEU A 373 9.99 -2.64 12.13
N ASN A 374 10.36 -2.94 13.37
CA ASN A 374 10.90 -4.23 13.75
C ASN A 374 9.95 -5.06 14.62
N PHE A 375 9.06 -4.45 15.40
CA PHE A 375 8.04 -5.16 16.18
C PHE A 375 6.80 -4.29 16.40
N ALA A 376 5.67 -4.92 16.67
CA ALA A 376 4.44 -4.26 17.09
C ALA A 376 3.71 -5.13 18.12
N PHE A 377 3.25 -4.56 19.22
CA PHE A 377 2.47 -5.28 20.24
C PHE A 377 0.97 -4.99 20.08
N PRO A 378 0.10 -6.01 20.20
CA PRO A 378 -1.34 -5.77 20.29
C PRO A 378 -1.72 -5.19 21.67
N PRO A 379 -2.68 -4.24 21.76
CA PRO A 379 -3.39 -3.60 20.66
C PRO A 379 -2.52 -2.60 19.88
N PRO A 380 -2.57 -2.59 18.54
CA PRO A 380 -1.85 -1.63 17.73
C PRO A 380 -2.58 -0.28 17.74
N TYR A 381 -2.61 0.41 18.88
CA TYR A 381 -3.09 1.78 18.96
C TYR A 381 -1.98 2.73 18.49
N CYS A 382 -2.33 3.65 17.59
CA CYS A 382 -1.47 4.76 17.21
C CYS A 382 -2.28 6.00 16.89
N ASN A 383 -1.67 7.17 17.07
CA ASN A 383 -2.23 8.46 16.71
C ASN A 383 -1.36 9.10 15.64
N ASN A 384 -1.71 8.86 14.37
CA ASN A 384 -0.96 9.36 13.22
C ASN A 384 -1.03 10.89 13.12
N ASP A 385 -2.18 11.49 13.41
CA ASP A 385 -2.39 12.94 13.34
C ASP A 385 -1.36 13.64 14.21
N LYS A 386 -1.28 13.21 15.48
CA LYS A 386 -0.29 13.72 16.44
C LYS A 386 1.14 13.47 16.00
N PHE A 387 1.44 12.31 15.43
CA PHE A 387 2.78 12.00 14.91
C PHE A 387 3.21 12.99 13.82
N ILE A 388 2.34 13.20 12.84
CA ILE A 388 2.59 14.12 11.73
C ILE A 388 2.64 15.56 12.25
N GLN A 389 1.77 15.94 13.19
CA GLN A 389 1.76 17.25 13.83
C GLN A 389 3.08 17.53 14.56
N ASP A 390 3.57 16.59 15.37
CA ASP A 390 4.81 16.72 16.14
C ASP A 390 6.02 16.91 15.21
N ILE A 391 6.12 16.12 14.13
CA ILE A 391 7.21 16.23 13.14
C ILE A 391 7.13 17.52 12.33
N MET A 392 5.94 17.90 11.87
CA MET A 392 5.74 19.13 11.09
C MET A 392 5.99 20.38 11.92
N SER A 393 5.58 20.40 13.20
CA SER A 393 5.82 21.53 14.10
C SER A 393 7.32 21.80 14.30
N GLN A 394 8.13 20.74 14.31
CA GLN A 394 9.58 20.80 14.42
C GLN A 394 10.29 20.92 13.06
N LYS A 395 9.54 21.10 11.96
CA LYS A 395 10.03 21.30 10.59
C LYS A 395 11.02 20.21 10.14
N VAL A 396 10.79 18.97 10.56
CA VAL A 396 11.60 17.82 10.14
C VAL A 396 11.16 17.39 8.74
N SER A 397 12.09 17.36 7.78
CA SER A 397 11.81 16.75 6.47
C SER A 397 11.88 15.23 6.60
N PHE A 398 10.88 14.54 6.06
CA PHE A 398 10.71 13.11 6.31
C PHE A 398 10.16 12.34 5.10
N GLY A 399 10.42 11.04 5.10
CA GLY A 399 9.72 10.05 4.28
C GLY A 399 9.04 9.01 5.18
N TYR A 400 7.80 8.66 4.87
CA TYR A 400 7.05 7.58 5.49
C TYR A 400 6.60 6.64 4.39
N THR A 401 7.10 5.40 4.38
CA THR A 401 6.87 4.43 3.30
C THR A 401 6.38 3.10 3.85
N SER A 402 5.16 2.72 3.50
CA SER A 402 4.53 1.44 3.84
C SER A 402 4.34 0.58 2.59
N ILE A 403 5.06 -0.54 2.50
CA ILE A 403 4.95 -1.51 1.40
C ILE A 403 4.09 -2.67 1.87
N ASN A 404 2.95 -2.88 1.22
CA ASN A 404 1.89 -3.77 1.67
C ASN A 404 1.61 -4.87 0.64
N SER A 405 1.65 -6.11 1.09
CA SER A 405 1.35 -7.29 0.26
C SER A 405 0.31 -8.17 0.96
N PRO A 406 -0.89 -8.37 0.37
CA PRO A 406 -1.87 -9.26 0.96
C PRO A 406 -1.37 -10.70 0.82
N ILE A 407 -1.66 -11.53 1.82
CA ILE A 407 -1.29 -12.95 1.82
C ILE A 407 -2.54 -13.86 1.82
N PRO A 408 -2.49 -14.99 1.10
CA PRO A 408 -3.52 -16.02 1.18
C PRO A 408 -3.48 -16.73 2.54
N PHE A 409 -4.55 -17.45 2.85
CA PHE A 409 -4.71 -18.10 4.14
C PHE A 409 -3.64 -19.17 4.39
N SER A 410 -3.26 -19.94 3.37
CA SER A 410 -2.20 -20.96 3.49
C SER A 410 -0.88 -20.37 3.99
N ILE A 411 -0.45 -19.24 3.43
CA ILE A 411 0.77 -18.55 3.88
C ILE A 411 0.60 -18.01 5.30
N PHE A 412 -0.56 -17.44 5.62
CA PHE A 412 -0.86 -16.99 6.97
C PHE A 412 -0.82 -18.15 7.98
N TYR A 413 -1.35 -19.32 7.61
CA TYR A 413 -1.37 -20.51 8.44
C TYR A 413 0.05 -21.00 8.72
N ASP A 414 0.91 -21.07 7.69
CA ASP A 414 2.29 -21.53 7.84
C ASP A 414 3.16 -20.55 8.64
N GLU A 415 2.96 -19.24 8.48
CA GLU A 415 3.82 -18.24 9.11
C GLU A 415 3.30 -17.79 10.48
N GLY A 416 1.99 -17.59 10.62
CA GLY A 416 1.37 -16.83 11.71
C GLY A 416 0.73 -17.67 12.81
N LEU A 417 0.44 -18.96 12.59
CA LEU A 417 -0.35 -19.80 13.52
C LEU A 417 0.23 -19.85 14.92
N ASP A 418 1.54 -20.03 15.05
CA ASP A 418 2.25 -20.15 16.32
C ASP A 418 2.25 -18.86 17.16
N PHE A 419 1.93 -17.73 16.54
CA PHE A 419 1.92 -16.40 17.16
C PHE A 419 0.52 -15.94 17.55
N LEU A 420 -0.50 -16.76 17.29
CA LEU A 420 -1.89 -16.47 17.66
C LEU A 420 -2.16 -16.73 19.14
N THR A 421 -3.20 -16.09 19.68
CA THR A 421 -3.68 -16.39 21.03
C THR A 421 -4.23 -17.82 21.09
N ARG A 422 -4.05 -18.52 22.22
CA ARG A 422 -4.55 -19.90 22.40
C ARG A 422 -6.05 -20.04 22.09
N LYS A 423 -6.85 -19.03 22.46
CA LYS A 423 -8.27 -18.97 22.11
C LYS A 423 -8.46 -18.99 20.59
N THR A 424 -7.76 -18.13 19.86
CA THR A 424 -7.87 -18.08 18.40
C THR A 424 -7.38 -19.36 17.73
N ILE A 425 -6.29 -19.97 18.23
CA ILE A 425 -5.81 -21.27 17.73
C ILE A 425 -6.90 -22.33 17.90
N ASN A 426 -7.51 -22.40 19.08
CA ASN A 426 -8.60 -23.33 19.34
C ASN A 426 -9.83 -23.04 18.46
N ASP A 427 -10.21 -21.78 18.27
CA ASP A 427 -11.32 -21.39 17.40
C ASP A 427 -11.04 -21.76 15.93
N LEU A 428 -9.79 -21.65 15.49
CA LEU A 428 -9.36 -21.94 14.12
C LEU A 428 -9.22 -23.45 13.86
N LEU A 429 -8.74 -24.22 14.85
CA LEU A 429 -8.47 -25.66 14.71
C LEU A 429 -9.65 -26.55 15.14
N ASN A 430 -10.44 -26.14 16.13
CA ASN A 430 -11.42 -27.00 16.81
C ASN A 430 -12.88 -26.52 16.70
N SER A 431 -13.16 -25.35 16.11
CA SER A 431 -14.56 -24.91 15.95
C SER A 431 -15.24 -25.55 14.72
N PRO A 432 -16.59 -25.63 14.70
CA PRO A 432 -17.34 -26.02 13.49
C PRO A 432 -17.14 -25.06 12.29
N TRP A 433 -16.49 -23.91 12.51
CA TRP A 433 -16.06 -22.94 11.50
C TRP A 433 -14.61 -23.14 11.06
N ARG A 434 -14.05 -24.33 11.26
CA ARG A 434 -12.72 -24.68 10.78
C ARG A 434 -12.64 -24.37 9.28
N VAL A 435 -11.55 -23.72 8.89
CA VAL A 435 -11.26 -23.42 7.49
C VAL A 435 -10.92 -24.74 6.80
N GLN A 436 -11.90 -25.37 6.16
CA GLN A 436 -11.75 -26.67 5.49
C GLN A 436 -11.78 -26.53 3.96
N THR A 437 -12.48 -25.52 3.46
CA THR A 437 -12.60 -25.24 2.04
C THR A 437 -11.94 -23.91 1.67
N THR A 438 -11.60 -23.74 0.39
CA THR A 438 -11.12 -22.46 -0.15
C THR A 438 -12.13 -21.32 0.05
N ILE A 439 -13.43 -21.61 0.15
CA ILE A 439 -14.46 -20.61 0.41
C ILE A 439 -14.38 -20.13 1.87
N ASP A 440 -14.15 -21.04 2.81
CA ASP A 440 -13.94 -20.69 4.23
C ASP A 440 -12.68 -19.83 4.39
N GLU A 441 -11.61 -20.13 3.65
CA GLU A 441 -10.39 -19.32 3.63
C GLU A 441 -10.67 -17.88 3.19
N ILE A 442 -11.40 -17.74 2.08
CA ILE A 442 -11.78 -16.44 1.51
C ILE A 442 -12.64 -15.67 2.51
N ASN A 443 -13.63 -16.30 3.12
CA ASN A 443 -14.52 -15.68 4.10
C ASN A 443 -13.76 -15.25 5.35
N TRP A 444 -12.86 -16.11 5.85
CA TRP A 444 -12.06 -15.83 7.04
C TRP A 444 -11.15 -14.61 6.86
N LEU A 445 -10.49 -14.50 5.70
CA LEU A 445 -9.69 -13.33 5.34
C LEU A 445 -10.58 -12.09 5.13
N ALA A 446 -11.73 -12.24 4.46
CA ALA A 446 -12.62 -11.12 4.14
C ALA A 446 -13.17 -10.42 5.40
N ILE A 447 -13.47 -11.16 6.47
CA ILE A 447 -13.91 -10.60 7.77
C ILE A 447 -12.85 -9.65 8.36
N ARG A 448 -11.56 -9.93 8.10
CA ARG A 448 -10.42 -9.19 8.66
C ARG A 448 -9.86 -8.12 7.72
N ALA A 449 -10.52 -7.89 6.59
CA ALA A 449 -9.98 -7.10 5.47
C ALA A 449 -8.60 -7.62 5.00
N GLY A 450 -8.43 -8.94 5.03
CA GLY A 450 -7.20 -9.64 4.70
C GLY A 450 -6.15 -9.61 5.81
N VAL A 451 -5.06 -10.34 5.56
CA VAL A 451 -3.82 -10.25 6.31
C VAL A 451 -2.73 -9.79 5.36
N TRP A 452 -1.85 -8.92 5.84
CA TRP A 452 -0.90 -8.17 5.03
C TRP A 452 0.51 -8.30 5.59
N ARG A 453 1.45 -8.64 4.73
CA ARG A 453 2.87 -8.37 5.00
C ARG A 453 3.12 -6.89 4.78
N THR A 454 3.53 -6.21 5.84
CA THR A 454 3.78 -4.78 5.82
C THR A 454 5.21 -4.51 6.25
N MET A 455 5.93 -3.82 5.37
CA MET A 455 7.24 -3.25 5.66
C MET A 455 7.07 -1.73 5.78
N LEU A 456 7.34 -1.20 6.97
CA LEU A 456 7.28 0.24 7.23
C LEU A 456 8.70 0.78 7.40
N ASN A 457 9.04 1.78 6.58
CA ASN A 457 10.27 2.55 6.69
C ASN A 457 9.92 4.02 6.93
N ILE A 458 10.67 4.65 7.82
CA ILE A 458 10.54 6.08 8.11
C ILE A 458 11.93 6.69 8.03
N SER A 459 12.07 7.80 7.31
CA SER A 459 13.35 8.48 7.11
C SER A 459 13.31 9.94 7.55
N ALA A 460 14.40 10.39 8.16
CA ALA A 460 14.70 11.80 8.37
C ALA A 460 15.68 12.25 7.30
N ILE A 461 15.48 13.46 6.79
CA ILE A 461 16.17 13.97 5.62
C ILE A 461 16.66 15.38 5.93
N GLU A 462 17.91 15.69 5.60
CA GLU A 462 18.44 17.04 5.71
C GLU A 462 19.21 17.45 4.47
N PHE A 463 19.07 18.74 4.13
CA PHE A 463 19.66 19.32 2.93
C PHE A 463 20.55 20.51 3.31
N LYS A 464 21.70 20.63 2.64
CA LYS A 464 22.58 21.78 2.78
C LYS A 464 23.18 22.14 1.43
N ARG A 465 23.10 23.42 1.07
CA ARG A 465 23.77 23.95 -0.12
C ARG A 465 25.26 24.10 0.19
N ILE A 466 26.10 23.66 -0.75
CA ILE A 466 27.56 23.58 -0.56
C ILE A 466 28.26 24.06 -1.83
N ASP A 467 29.37 24.76 -1.68
CA ASP A 467 30.22 25.15 -2.83
C ASP A 467 31.27 24.07 -3.12
N SER A 468 31.69 23.34 -2.09
CA SER A 468 32.60 22.19 -2.19
C SER A 468 32.30 21.15 -1.12
N LEU A 469 32.71 19.91 -1.36
CA LEU A 469 32.46 18.78 -0.46
C LEU A 469 33.57 18.67 0.58
N ASP A 470 33.48 19.42 1.67
CA ASP A 470 34.44 19.42 2.77
C ASP A 470 33.96 18.62 3.99
N LYS A 471 34.91 18.21 4.83
CA LYS A 471 34.65 17.39 6.02
C LYS A 471 33.73 18.10 7.03
N ASN A 472 33.95 19.38 7.27
CA ASN A 472 33.22 20.12 8.30
C ASN A 472 31.76 20.28 7.90
N THR A 473 31.51 20.51 6.62
CA THR A 473 30.15 20.58 6.09
C THR A 473 29.42 19.25 6.20
N ILE A 474 30.08 18.11 5.92
CA ILE A 474 29.48 16.78 6.09
C ILE A 474 29.15 16.51 7.56
N LEU A 475 30.07 16.80 8.49
CA LEU A 475 29.85 16.57 9.92
C LEU A 475 28.77 17.48 10.50
N ASN A 476 28.71 18.75 10.08
CA ASN A 476 27.67 19.67 10.51
C ASN A 476 26.29 19.24 9.99
N LEU A 477 26.18 18.79 8.73
CA LEU A 477 24.93 18.22 8.21
C LEU A 477 24.52 16.96 9.00
N GLU A 478 25.48 16.09 9.33
CA GLU A 478 25.25 14.88 10.11
C GLU A 478 24.71 15.20 11.52
N GLU A 479 25.25 16.21 12.19
CA GLU A 479 24.82 16.64 13.52
C GLU A 479 23.35 17.14 13.49
N GLN A 480 23.03 18.00 12.52
CA GLN A 480 21.66 18.48 12.30
C GLN A 480 20.69 17.33 12.00
N LEU A 481 21.09 16.43 11.11
CA LEU A 481 20.29 15.27 10.73
C LEU A 481 20.08 14.31 11.90
N SER A 482 21.09 14.12 12.75
CA SER A 482 20.99 13.26 13.93
C SER A 482 19.96 13.80 14.92
N SER A 483 20.00 15.10 15.21
CA SER A 483 18.98 15.75 16.06
C SER A 483 17.57 15.60 15.48
N LYS A 484 17.38 15.81 14.17
CA LYS A 484 16.07 15.62 13.51
C LYS A 484 15.61 14.16 13.50
N ALA A 485 16.53 13.21 13.36
CA ALA A 485 16.20 11.78 13.42
C ALA A 485 15.78 11.35 14.84
N GLU A 486 16.40 11.89 15.89
CA GLU A 486 16.01 11.65 17.28
C GLU A 486 14.63 12.22 17.58
N ILE A 487 14.33 13.43 17.09
CA ILE A 487 13.00 14.04 17.17
C ILE A 487 11.96 13.13 16.51
N LEU A 488 12.21 12.69 15.27
CA LEU A 488 11.30 11.83 14.53
C LEU A 488 11.07 10.49 15.25
N GLN A 489 12.13 9.87 15.76
CA GLN A 489 12.03 8.62 16.49
C GLN A 489 11.27 8.79 17.81
N SER A 490 11.51 9.89 18.53
CA SER A 490 10.83 10.20 19.79
C SER A 490 9.34 10.47 19.58
N ALA A 491 9.00 11.24 18.54
CA ALA A 491 7.62 11.49 18.13
C ALA A 491 6.92 10.20 17.71
N PHE A 492 7.61 9.30 17.00
CA PHE A 492 7.05 8.00 16.65
C PHE A 492 6.78 7.16 17.90
N ASN A 493 7.76 7.01 18.79
CA ASN A 493 7.60 6.18 19.99
C ASN A 493 6.52 6.71 20.95
N SER A 494 6.29 8.03 21.00
CA SER A 494 5.27 8.64 21.86
C SER A 494 3.84 8.48 21.31
N THR A 495 3.69 8.30 20.00
CA THR A 495 2.40 8.22 19.30
C THR A 495 2.04 6.80 18.86
N PHE A 496 3.05 5.96 18.63
CA PHE A 496 2.97 4.54 18.32
C PHE A 496 3.57 3.71 19.48
N PHE A 497 3.00 3.85 20.68
CA PHE A 497 3.57 3.29 21.91
C PHE A 497 3.91 1.79 21.85
N ASN A 498 3.13 1.01 21.10
CA ASN A 498 3.33 -0.42 20.97
C ASN A 498 4.20 -0.83 19.76
N TYR A 499 4.82 0.11 19.07
CA TYR A 499 5.63 -0.15 17.88
C TYR A 499 7.11 0.13 18.16
N GLY A 500 7.98 -0.68 17.55
CA GLY A 500 9.42 -0.58 17.73
C GLY A 500 10.15 -0.30 16.43
N LEU A 501 10.78 0.87 16.33
CA LEU A 501 11.66 1.22 15.22
C LEU A 501 13.11 0.80 15.49
N VAL A 502 13.77 0.28 14.46
CA VAL A 502 15.21 0.00 14.46
C VAL A 502 15.88 0.85 13.39
N GLN A 503 16.91 1.60 13.79
CA GLN A 503 17.70 2.41 12.88
C GLN A 503 18.50 1.53 11.92
N LEU A 504 18.40 1.81 10.63
CA LEU A 504 19.12 1.09 9.58
C LEU A 504 20.57 1.54 9.48
N ARG A 505 21.47 0.57 9.30
CA ARG A 505 22.91 0.81 9.17
C ARG A 505 23.49 0.05 7.98
N ARG A 506 24.56 0.59 7.39
CA ARG A 506 25.36 0.00 6.31
C ARG A 506 24.50 -0.44 5.12
N GLU A 507 24.58 -1.71 4.70
CA GLU A 507 23.87 -2.23 3.52
C GLU A 507 22.35 -2.27 3.72
N LYS A 508 21.88 -2.42 4.97
CA LYS A 508 20.43 -2.33 5.26
C LYS A 508 19.91 -0.91 5.00
N LEU A 509 20.69 0.12 5.32
CA LEU A 509 20.34 1.51 5.02
C LEU A 509 20.26 1.76 3.50
N VAL A 510 21.24 1.28 2.74
CA VAL A 510 21.22 1.37 1.26
C VAL A 510 19.98 0.69 0.71
N THR A 511 19.67 -0.50 1.21
CA THR A 511 18.51 -1.28 0.77
C THR A 511 17.18 -0.61 1.16
N GLY A 512 17.11 0.00 2.35
CA GLY A 512 15.96 0.82 2.78
C GLY A 512 15.72 2.01 1.85
N VAL A 513 16.78 2.77 1.55
CA VAL A 513 16.71 3.89 0.58
C VAL A 513 16.26 3.41 -0.80
N MET A 514 16.74 2.25 -1.25
CA MET A 514 16.27 1.63 -2.50
C MET A 514 14.78 1.24 -2.43
N CYS A 515 14.29 0.67 -1.32
CA CYS A 515 12.88 0.33 -1.16
C CYS A 515 11.97 1.56 -1.32
N GLU A 516 12.37 2.69 -0.74
CA GLU A 516 11.59 3.94 -0.79
C GLU A 516 11.65 4.61 -2.16
N ILE A 517 12.81 4.61 -2.82
CA ILE A 517 12.99 5.19 -4.15
C ILE A 517 12.32 4.34 -5.23
N LEU A 518 12.51 3.02 -5.19
CA LEU A 518 11.94 2.08 -6.16
C LEU A 518 10.47 1.75 -5.85
N LYS A 519 9.98 2.14 -4.66
CA LYS A 519 8.62 1.94 -4.15
C LYS A 519 8.16 0.47 -4.17
N ASN A 520 9.11 -0.46 -3.99
CA ASN A 520 8.88 -1.89 -3.93
C ASN A 520 9.98 -2.59 -3.11
N ASN A 521 9.72 -3.82 -2.67
CA ASN A 521 10.65 -4.67 -1.89
C ASN A 521 11.13 -5.92 -2.68
N GLU A 522 10.77 -6.04 -3.96
CA GLU A 522 11.06 -7.20 -4.80
C GLU A 522 12.05 -6.86 -5.93
N PHE A 523 13.11 -6.11 -5.63
CA PHE A 523 14.14 -5.74 -6.61
C PHE A 523 15.42 -6.57 -6.52
N THR A 524 15.55 -7.45 -5.52
CA THR A 524 16.66 -8.41 -5.37
C THR A 524 16.12 -9.82 -5.21
N LEU A 525 16.89 -10.82 -5.66
CA LEU A 525 16.50 -12.22 -5.48
C LEU A 525 16.65 -12.72 -4.05
N THR A 526 17.62 -12.19 -3.31
CA THR A 526 17.89 -12.56 -1.92
C THR A 526 16.96 -11.88 -0.93
N GLY A 527 16.13 -10.93 -1.38
CA GLY A 527 15.31 -10.07 -0.53
C GLY A 527 16.08 -8.84 -0.02
N THR A 528 15.36 -7.95 0.68
CA THR A 528 15.87 -6.68 1.18
C THR A 528 16.59 -6.80 2.54
N HIS A 529 16.46 -7.92 3.23
CA HIS A 529 16.99 -8.13 4.59
C HIS A 529 16.46 -7.13 5.65
N LEU A 530 15.37 -6.44 5.34
CA LEU A 530 14.62 -5.57 6.25
C LEU A 530 13.50 -6.36 6.93
N SER A 531 13.04 -5.89 8.09
CA SER A 531 11.95 -6.53 8.82
C SER A 531 10.59 -6.18 8.20
N TYR A 532 9.68 -7.13 8.23
CA TYR A 532 8.26 -6.95 7.94
C TYR A 532 7.41 -7.64 9.01
N LEU A 533 6.17 -7.16 9.17
CA LEU A 533 5.20 -7.72 10.12
C LEU A 533 3.94 -8.17 9.41
N LEU A 534 3.09 -8.91 10.14
CA LEU A 534 1.79 -9.35 9.67
C LEU A 534 0.67 -8.52 10.32
N PHE A 535 0.08 -7.60 9.57
CA PHE A 535 -1.09 -6.84 10.04
C PHE A 535 -2.39 -7.39 9.46
N GLN A 536 -3.43 -7.42 10.28
CA GLN A 536 -4.79 -7.51 9.76
C GLN A 536 -5.12 -6.21 9.02
N GLY A 537 -6.00 -6.26 8.02
CA GLY A 537 -6.44 -5.07 7.31
C GLY A 537 -6.96 -3.98 8.24
N LYS A 538 -7.74 -4.35 9.28
CA LYS A 538 -8.23 -3.44 10.33
C LYS A 538 -7.13 -2.75 11.15
N SER A 539 -5.94 -3.33 11.27
CA SER A 539 -4.80 -2.68 11.93
C SER A 539 -3.91 -1.92 10.94
N LEU A 540 -3.85 -2.40 9.69
CA LEU A 540 -3.10 -1.76 8.62
C LEU A 540 -3.65 -0.36 8.28
N ILE A 541 -4.97 -0.14 8.41
CA ILE A 541 -5.58 1.18 8.11
C ILE A 541 -4.85 2.32 8.81
N HIS A 542 -4.43 2.09 10.06
CA HIS A 542 -3.71 3.06 10.88
C HIS A 542 -2.26 3.30 10.44
N LEU A 543 -1.74 2.56 9.46
CA LEU A 543 -0.41 2.81 8.89
C LEU A 543 -0.49 3.38 7.47
N ILE A 544 -1.68 3.49 6.90
CA ILE A 544 -1.88 3.97 5.52
C ILE A 544 -2.91 5.08 5.41
N GLU A 545 -3.38 5.59 6.55
CA GLU A 545 -4.32 6.68 6.64
C GLU A 545 -3.72 7.98 6.10
N ILE A 546 -4.55 8.71 5.37
CA ILE A 546 -4.25 10.07 4.93
C ILE A 546 -4.79 11.00 6.00
N VAL A 547 -3.93 11.33 6.95
CA VAL A 547 -4.29 12.18 8.09
C VAL A 547 -4.61 13.62 7.68
N ASP A 548 -5.38 14.28 8.52
CA ASP A 548 -5.86 15.63 8.28
C ASP A 548 -4.73 16.66 8.23
N GLU A 549 -3.65 16.48 8.99
CA GLU A 549 -2.48 17.34 8.97
C GLU A 549 -1.83 17.43 7.57
N LEU A 550 -1.94 16.38 6.76
CA LEU A 550 -1.37 16.37 5.41
C LEU A 550 -2.11 17.31 4.46
N LYS A 551 -3.35 17.71 4.77
CA LYS A 551 -4.13 18.72 4.03
C LYS A 551 -3.37 20.04 3.95
N LYS A 552 -2.58 20.41 4.97
CA LYS A 552 -1.77 21.65 4.98
C LYS A 552 -0.72 21.69 3.86
N GLY A 553 -0.32 20.53 3.34
CA GLY A 553 0.74 20.40 2.33
C GLY A 553 0.25 19.98 0.93
N VAL A 554 -1.06 19.78 0.74
CA VAL A 554 -1.68 19.32 -0.52
C VAL A 554 -2.84 20.25 -0.85
N THR A 555 -3.20 20.39 -2.13
CA THR A 555 -4.35 21.22 -2.50
C THR A 555 -5.62 20.68 -1.85
N THR A 556 -6.26 21.47 -1.01
CA THR A 556 -7.58 21.16 -0.47
C THR A 556 -8.66 21.70 -1.39
N ARG A 557 -9.76 20.96 -1.47
CA ARG A 557 -11.02 21.49 -1.98
C ARG A 557 -12.08 21.20 -0.93
N ILE A 558 -12.88 22.21 -0.62
CA ILE A 558 -14.18 21.96 -0.01
C ILE A 558 -14.92 21.08 -1.02
N ALA A 559 -15.27 19.87 -0.60
CA ALA A 559 -16.16 19.07 -1.42
C ALA A 559 -17.43 19.91 -1.61
N SER A 560 -17.84 20.14 -2.86
CA SER A 560 -19.17 20.70 -3.13
C SER A 560 -20.21 19.65 -2.75
N GLU A 561 -20.35 19.35 -1.47
CA GLU A 561 -21.50 18.66 -0.93
C GLU A 561 -22.59 19.72 -0.92
N PHE A 562 -23.56 19.54 -1.83
CA PHE A 562 -24.72 20.38 -2.08
C PHE A 562 -24.83 21.56 -1.10
N ASN A 563 -24.31 22.73 -1.48
CA ASN A 563 -24.81 23.96 -0.87
C ASN A 563 -26.33 23.86 -1.00
N THR A 564 -27.03 23.74 0.13
CA THR A 564 -28.48 23.88 0.15
C THR A 564 -28.76 25.13 -0.67
N PRO A 565 -29.55 25.06 -1.76
CA PRO A 565 -29.81 26.24 -2.57
C PRO A 565 -30.27 27.34 -1.62
N LEU A 566 -29.52 28.45 -1.54
CA LEU A 566 -29.80 29.55 -0.59
C LEU A 566 -31.22 30.12 -0.78
N ASN A 567 -31.86 29.80 -1.91
CA ASN A 567 -33.28 30.01 -2.17
C ASN A 567 -33.93 28.70 -2.65
N LEU A 568 -34.49 27.92 -1.72
CA LEU A 568 -35.50 26.91 -2.05
C LEU A 568 -36.88 27.60 -2.06
N GLN A 569 -37.55 27.62 -3.21
CA GLN A 569 -38.96 28.02 -3.27
C GLN A 569 -39.81 26.85 -2.76
N ASN A 570 -40.27 26.94 -1.52
CA ASN A 570 -41.10 25.93 -0.88
C ASN A 570 -42.48 26.52 -0.60
N ASN A 571 -43.54 25.85 -1.07
CA ASN A 571 -44.92 26.18 -0.69
C ASN A 571 -45.38 25.30 0.48
N ILE A 572 -44.95 24.04 0.50
CA ILE A 572 -45.30 23.04 1.51
C ILE A 572 -44.05 22.63 2.26
N ILE A 573 -43.96 22.94 3.56
CA ILE A 573 -42.76 22.72 4.37
C ILE A 573 -42.81 21.33 5.01
N MET A 574 -41.84 20.48 4.67
CA MET A 574 -41.76 19.09 5.16
C MET A 574 -40.78 18.90 6.31
N GLY A 575 -39.95 19.90 6.60
CA GLY A 575 -38.96 19.86 7.66
C GLY A 575 -37.92 20.93 7.43
N ASN A 576 -36.76 20.78 8.06
CA ASN A 576 -35.63 21.66 7.86
C ASN A 576 -34.50 20.87 7.21
N THR A 577 -33.74 21.52 6.33
CA THR A 577 -32.40 21.06 5.99
C THR A 577 -31.54 21.15 7.23
N VAL A 578 -30.70 20.15 7.44
CA VAL A 578 -29.74 20.14 8.53
C VAL A 578 -28.40 20.54 7.93
N ASN A 579 -27.75 21.54 8.52
CA ASN A 579 -26.34 21.79 8.26
C ASN A 579 -25.58 20.58 8.77
N THR A 580 -25.04 19.77 7.86
CA THR A 580 -24.28 18.58 8.23
C THR A 580 -22.92 18.90 8.87
N GLU A 581 -22.45 20.16 8.80
CA GLU A 581 -21.23 20.66 9.45
C GLU A 581 -21.44 20.99 10.93
N VAL A 582 -22.59 21.56 11.31
CA VAL A 582 -22.88 22.02 12.69
C VAL A 582 -23.93 21.15 13.39
N LEU A 583 -24.60 20.24 12.65
CA LEU A 583 -25.76 19.46 13.10
C LEU A 583 -26.92 20.32 13.62
N GLU A 584 -27.05 21.53 13.07
CA GLU A 584 -28.12 22.47 13.38
C GLU A 584 -29.07 22.62 12.18
N GLU A 585 -30.36 22.85 12.46
CA GLU A 585 -31.35 23.11 11.43
C GLU A 585 -31.08 24.46 10.76
N GLU A 586 -30.99 24.49 9.43
CA GLU A 586 -30.55 25.65 8.68
C GLU A 586 -31.69 26.41 7.99
N MET A 587 -32.42 25.72 7.10
CA MET A 587 -33.47 26.32 6.28
C MET A 587 -34.67 25.37 6.14
N PRO A 588 -35.91 25.87 6.04
CA PRO A 588 -37.06 25.02 5.77
C PRO A 588 -36.93 24.33 4.41
N PHE A 589 -37.12 23.02 4.39
CA PHE A 589 -37.18 22.15 3.23
C PHE A 589 -38.62 21.76 2.91
N GLY A 590 -38.97 21.73 1.63
CA GLY A 590 -40.33 21.48 1.22
C GLY A 590 -40.48 21.18 -0.26
N PHE A 591 -41.71 21.27 -0.73
CA PHE A 591 -42.09 21.10 -2.12
C PHE A 591 -42.82 22.34 -2.65
N THR A 592 -42.70 22.59 -3.94
CA THR A 592 -43.64 23.48 -4.65
C THR A 592 -44.97 22.77 -4.88
N LEU A 593 -46.05 23.52 -5.15
CA LEU A 593 -47.37 22.95 -5.44
C LEU A 593 -47.34 21.95 -6.63
N GLU A 594 -46.60 22.30 -7.68
CA GLU A 594 -46.42 21.46 -8.88
C GLU A 594 -45.69 20.15 -8.57
N GLN A 595 -44.69 20.21 -7.67
CA GLN A 595 -43.97 19.01 -7.24
C GLN A 595 -44.87 18.09 -6.44
N VAL A 596 -45.68 18.61 -5.51
CA VAL A 596 -46.62 17.82 -4.69
C VAL A 596 -47.56 16.97 -5.56
N GLN A 597 -48.03 17.50 -6.69
CA GLN A 597 -48.90 16.77 -7.61
C GLN A 597 -48.23 15.56 -8.28
N ASN A 598 -46.90 15.49 -8.26
CA ASN A 598 -46.09 14.48 -8.94
C ASN A 598 -45.16 13.70 -7.98
N VAL A 599 -45.41 13.71 -6.67
CA VAL A 599 -44.56 13.02 -5.69
C VAL A 599 -44.76 11.50 -5.76
N LEU A 600 -43.64 10.77 -5.93
CA LEU A 600 -43.58 9.31 -5.77
C LEU A 600 -42.69 8.94 -4.58
N ILE A 601 -43.22 8.18 -3.62
CA ILE A 601 -42.51 7.76 -2.41
C ILE A 601 -42.26 6.25 -2.45
N SER A 602 -41.02 5.85 -2.77
CA SER A 602 -40.65 4.43 -2.95
C SER A 602 -39.73 3.86 -1.85
N ASN A 603 -38.93 4.71 -1.19
CA ASN A 603 -37.89 4.27 -0.24
C ASN A 603 -38.31 4.41 1.24
N GLY A 604 -37.55 3.78 2.14
CA GLY A 604 -37.77 3.80 3.60
C GLY A 604 -38.53 2.58 4.14
N THR A 605 -38.78 2.53 5.46
CA THR A 605 -39.68 1.51 6.03
C THR A 605 -41.14 1.95 5.88
N ALA A 606 -42.08 1.00 5.82
CA ALA A 606 -43.52 1.30 5.75
C ALA A 606 -44.02 2.37 6.75
N PRO A 607 -43.70 2.32 8.06
CA PRO A 607 -44.17 3.34 9.01
C PRO A 607 -43.61 4.75 8.73
N HIS A 608 -42.33 4.86 8.35
CA HIS A 608 -41.74 6.16 7.99
C HIS A 608 -42.39 6.76 6.74
N ARG A 609 -42.74 5.94 5.73
CA ARG A 609 -43.48 6.42 4.56
C ARG A 609 -44.87 6.93 4.93
N GLU A 610 -45.60 6.19 5.78
CA GLU A 610 -46.93 6.62 6.24
C GLU A 610 -46.86 7.94 7.01
N LEU A 611 -45.92 8.09 7.94
CA LEU A 611 -45.74 9.34 8.69
C LEU A 611 -45.36 10.52 7.80
N PHE A 612 -44.51 10.31 6.80
CA PHE A 612 -44.15 11.35 5.83
C PHE A 612 -45.37 11.81 5.04
N MET A 613 -46.19 10.88 4.55
CA MET A 613 -47.41 11.21 3.80
C MET A 613 -48.45 11.93 4.70
N MET A 614 -48.60 11.50 5.95
CA MET A 614 -49.47 12.16 6.93
C MET A 614 -49.03 13.61 7.20
N LYS A 615 -47.71 13.85 7.31
CA LYS A 615 -47.16 15.19 7.44
C LYS A 615 -47.47 16.03 6.21
N LEU A 616 -47.25 15.50 5.00
CA LEU A 616 -47.54 16.21 3.76
C LEU A 616 -49.01 16.65 3.67
N ILE A 617 -49.95 15.74 3.96
CA ILE A 617 -51.40 16.05 3.96
C ILE A 617 -51.76 17.08 5.05
N SER A 618 -51.11 17.01 6.22
CA SER A 618 -51.31 17.98 7.30
C SER A 618 -50.92 19.39 6.87
N GLU A 619 -49.78 19.54 6.19
CA GLU A 619 -49.31 20.83 5.67
C GLU A 619 -50.22 21.36 4.55
N LEU A 620 -50.71 20.47 3.66
CA LEU A 620 -51.71 20.87 2.64
C LEU A 620 -53.00 21.40 3.28
N ALA A 621 -53.48 20.75 4.35
CA ALA A 621 -54.66 21.19 5.07
C ALA A 621 -54.47 22.55 5.76
N ILE A 622 -53.27 22.84 6.28
CA ILE A 622 -52.89 24.13 6.87
C ILE A 622 -52.95 25.23 5.81
N GLU A 623 -52.35 24.98 4.65
CA GLU A 623 -52.32 25.90 3.50
C GLU A 623 -53.67 26.00 2.76
N GLY A 624 -54.68 25.20 3.17
CA GLY A 624 -56.03 25.25 2.59
C GLY A 624 -56.12 24.59 1.20
N ILE A 625 -55.18 23.72 0.86
CA ILE A 625 -55.16 22.97 -0.40
C ILE A 625 -55.94 21.66 -0.19
N PRO A 626 -56.98 21.39 -0.99
CA PRO A 626 -57.76 20.17 -0.85
C PRO A 626 -56.95 18.94 -1.27
N GLY A 627 -57.08 17.86 -0.51
CA GLY A 627 -56.47 16.56 -0.81
C GLY A 627 -57.43 15.41 -0.51
N LEU A 628 -57.37 14.35 -1.31
CA LEU A 628 -58.13 13.13 -1.10
C LEU A 628 -57.19 12.01 -0.67
N VAL A 629 -57.49 11.38 0.46
CA VAL A 629 -56.70 10.26 0.99
C VAL A 629 -57.53 8.99 0.98
N PHE A 630 -57.01 7.95 0.34
CA PHE A 630 -57.56 6.61 0.41
C PHE A 630 -56.88 5.83 1.54
N ASP A 631 -57.52 5.80 2.71
CA ASP A 631 -57.01 5.11 3.90
C ASP A 631 -57.48 3.65 3.95
N TYR A 632 -56.73 2.76 3.30
CA TYR A 632 -57.03 1.33 3.26
C TYR A 632 -56.77 0.60 4.60
N ARG A 633 -55.97 1.19 5.50
CA ARG A 633 -55.53 0.54 6.75
C ARG A 633 -56.23 1.08 8.00
N GLY A 634 -56.98 2.17 7.87
CA GLY A 634 -57.61 2.86 8.99
C GLY A 634 -56.59 3.58 9.91
N THR A 635 -55.36 3.80 9.44
CA THR A 635 -54.30 4.43 10.24
C THR A 635 -54.40 5.96 10.18
N TRP A 636 -54.98 6.52 9.13
CA TRP A 636 -55.06 7.96 8.89
C TRP A 636 -56.24 8.62 9.59
N SER A 637 -57.28 7.87 9.97
CA SER A 637 -58.34 8.41 10.83
C SER A 637 -57.81 8.92 12.18
N LYS A 638 -56.62 8.49 12.61
CA LYS A 638 -55.93 9.03 13.79
C LYS A 638 -55.42 10.46 13.56
N LEU A 639 -55.13 10.86 12.32
CA LEU A 639 -54.72 12.23 11.98
C LEU A 639 -55.75 13.26 12.46
N LEU A 640 -57.04 12.94 12.29
CA LEU A 640 -58.18 13.77 12.73
C LEU A 640 -58.10 14.11 14.22
N THR A 641 -57.61 13.17 15.04
CA THR A 641 -57.50 13.38 16.49
C THR A 641 -56.42 14.40 16.85
N TYR A 642 -55.37 14.55 16.04
CA TYR A 642 -54.32 15.56 16.26
C TYR A 642 -54.78 16.99 15.94
N PHE A 643 -55.80 17.15 15.10
CA PHE A 643 -56.38 18.44 14.75
C PHE A 643 -57.60 18.83 15.60
N LYS A 644 -58.03 17.96 16.51
CA LYS A 644 -59.17 18.20 17.41
C LYS A 644 -58.90 19.39 18.34
N GLY A 645 -59.82 20.35 18.37
CA GLY A 645 -59.69 21.61 19.12
C GLY A 645 -58.81 22.67 18.43
N SER A 646 -58.28 22.38 17.24
CA SER A 646 -57.53 23.35 16.44
C SER A 646 -58.45 24.09 15.47
N LYS A 647 -58.00 25.24 14.94
CA LYS A 647 -58.70 25.99 13.88
C LYS A 647 -58.88 25.23 12.56
N PHE A 648 -58.30 24.04 12.45
CA PHE A 648 -58.34 23.19 11.26
C PHE A 648 -59.20 21.94 11.45
N GLU A 649 -59.83 21.74 12.60
CA GLU A 649 -60.66 20.56 12.89
C GLU A 649 -61.75 20.36 11.82
N ASP A 650 -62.45 21.45 11.46
CA ASP A 650 -63.55 21.44 10.49
C ASP A 650 -63.08 21.31 9.03
N ARG A 651 -61.77 21.24 8.76
CA ARG A 651 -61.21 21.09 7.40
C ARG A 651 -61.13 19.64 6.94
N PHE A 652 -61.39 18.67 7.82
CA PHE A 652 -61.31 17.26 7.47
C PHE A 652 -62.69 16.62 7.35
N LEU A 653 -62.96 16.04 6.19
CA LEU A 653 -64.14 15.22 5.96
C LEU A 653 -63.73 13.75 5.97
N TYR A 654 -64.29 12.98 6.90
CA TYR A 654 -64.04 11.55 7.01
C TYR A 654 -65.27 10.75 6.60
N PHE A 655 -65.16 10.03 5.49
CA PHE A 655 -66.20 9.16 5.00
C PHE A 655 -65.74 7.71 5.05
N LYS A 656 -66.49 6.86 5.76
CA LYS A 656 -66.20 5.44 5.85
C LYS A 656 -67.02 4.65 4.85
N LEU A 657 -66.35 3.97 3.91
CA LEU A 657 -67.00 3.06 2.96
C LEU A 657 -67.83 2.00 3.69
N GLY A 658 -69.07 1.78 3.26
CA GLY A 658 -70.05 0.87 3.87
C GLY A 658 -70.82 1.43 5.08
N LYS A 659 -70.46 2.62 5.58
CA LYS A 659 -71.23 3.33 6.63
C LYS A 659 -71.72 4.71 6.20
N ALA A 660 -70.83 5.52 5.63
CA ALA A 660 -71.13 6.87 5.18
C ALA A 660 -71.67 6.90 3.74
N PHE A 661 -71.18 5.99 2.90
CA PHE A 661 -71.66 5.76 1.54
C PHE A 661 -71.38 4.29 1.17
N ILE A 662 -72.18 3.73 0.27
CA ILE A 662 -72.04 2.37 -0.24
C ILE A 662 -71.55 2.49 -1.68
N LEU A 663 -70.45 1.82 -2.02
CA LEU A 663 -70.10 1.57 -3.41
C LEU A 663 -70.75 0.25 -3.78
N ASP A 664 -71.59 0.26 -4.81
CA ASP A 664 -72.05 -0.98 -5.44
C ASP A 664 -71.03 -1.34 -6.53
N PRO A 665 -70.10 -2.28 -6.27
CA PRO A 665 -69.12 -2.65 -7.27
C PRO A 665 -69.80 -3.19 -8.54
N LEU A 666 -71.02 -3.74 -8.47
CA LEU A 666 -71.74 -4.27 -9.63
C LEU A 666 -72.33 -3.16 -10.52
N LYS A 667 -72.31 -1.90 -10.07
CA LYS A 667 -72.89 -0.78 -10.78
C LYS A 667 -71.91 0.40 -10.83
N SER A 668 -71.19 0.52 -11.93
CA SER A 668 -70.34 1.68 -12.19
C SER A 668 -71.21 2.91 -12.42
N ASP A 669 -70.99 3.97 -11.64
CA ASP A 669 -71.63 5.28 -11.83
C ASP A 669 -71.00 6.06 -13.00
N ILE A 670 -70.00 5.48 -13.69
CA ILE A 670 -69.38 6.04 -14.89
C ILE A 670 -70.25 5.69 -16.11
N PRO A 671 -70.79 6.68 -16.84
CA PRO A 671 -71.56 6.41 -18.05
C PRO A 671 -70.71 5.63 -19.06
N TYR A 672 -71.24 4.51 -19.55
CA TYR A 672 -70.64 3.62 -20.57
C TYR A 672 -69.50 2.69 -20.12
N ASP A 673 -69.30 2.48 -18.83
CA ASP A 673 -68.40 1.45 -18.31
C ASP A 673 -69.04 0.05 -18.43
N LYS A 674 -68.94 -0.53 -19.63
CA LYS A 674 -69.56 -1.82 -19.99
C LYS A 674 -68.80 -3.03 -19.44
N ASP A 675 -67.54 -2.84 -19.05
CA ASP A 675 -66.61 -3.92 -18.70
C ASP A 675 -66.37 -4.00 -17.18
N ASN A 676 -67.19 -3.31 -16.38
CA ASN A 676 -67.12 -3.31 -14.91
C ASN A 676 -67.19 -4.73 -14.31
N ALA A 677 -68.00 -5.63 -14.91
CA ALA A 677 -68.07 -7.02 -14.47
C ALA A 677 -66.74 -7.77 -14.68
N ASP A 678 -66.08 -7.56 -15.82
CA ASP A 678 -64.81 -8.20 -16.18
C ASP A 678 -63.66 -7.69 -15.29
N PHE A 679 -63.68 -6.40 -14.93
CA PHE A 679 -62.72 -5.84 -13.98
C PHE A 679 -62.87 -6.41 -12.57
N LEU A 680 -64.12 -6.65 -12.13
CA LEU A 680 -64.37 -7.35 -10.86
C LEU A 680 -63.88 -8.79 -10.92
N GLU A 681 -64.09 -9.48 -12.05
CA GLU A 681 -63.57 -10.84 -12.28
C GLU A 681 -62.04 -10.88 -12.15
N TYR A 682 -61.34 -9.94 -12.80
CA TYR A 682 -59.89 -9.79 -12.68
C TYR A 682 -59.43 -9.48 -11.24
N MET A 683 -60.16 -8.62 -10.53
CA MET A 683 -59.89 -8.33 -9.12
C MET A 683 -60.09 -9.55 -8.21
N PHE A 684 -61.13 -10.37 -8.47
CA PHE A 684 -61.38 -11.59 -7.72
C PHE A 684 -60.35 -12.68 -8.02
N ASP A 685 -59.88 -12.79 -9.28
CA ASP A 685 -58.79 -13.70 -9.67
C ASP A 685 -57.47 -13.37 -8.98
N VAL A 686 -57.19 -12.09 -8.68
CA VAL A 686 -56.00 -11.67 -7.93
C VAL A 686 -56.08 -12.02 -6.43
N TYR A 687 -57.28 -12.26 -5.91
CA TYR A 687 -57.53 -12.64 -4.51
C TYR A 687 -57.72 -14.15 -4.29
N ALA A 688 -57.94 -14.93 -5.36
CA ALA A 688 -57.96 -16.41 -5.35
C ALA A 688 -56.53 -16.98 -5.38
#